data_AF-A0A4P1R8U3-F1
#
_entry.id   AF-A0A4P1R8U3-F1
#
_cell.length_a   1.000
_cell.length_b   1.000
_cell.length_c   1.000
_cell.angle_alpha   90.00
_cell.angle_beta   90.00
_cell.angle_gamma   90.00
#
_symmetry.space_group_name_H-M   'P 1'
#
loop_
_entity.id
_entity.type
_entity.pdbx_description
1 polymer ?
#
loop_
_entity_poly.entity_id
_entity_poly.type
_entity_poly.pdbx_seq_one_letter_code
_entity_poly.pdbx_strand_id
1 'polypeptide(L)'
;MDSSSEEVILVCTNPDSIQTQTDSPNEEILISTTDILTLNSPTILNFNTIKVHALRDSLVQHSSYFRGLLSGSFSESCLGSITIKWNVQVFIQILKHINGCPLDIVSDTFVPLYEGALYFGVETLLLKCKMWLSEIKMSKSGTARATSFWDSVAKKNLATDFILDSCMSYLARNFMWATHCNSFGKIPYDMLLSSVKHPHLTVESEVHLADALLLWLGSNLENLESPSKAEAEDSCNGILKQIRVGLLPLWFAAGKRNSFHFRHLAEESIDSIFIQLNIPTLGSQDTIGYIDFQHLRIRLTVYSKKLNLFDCPQITYAVLLSSLIPSSDLTDPTLKKIIENLFTNSRHRVRDRRAFQQRQLQTVTFEAVQEVDISKCQRLLIEEAVDCFCKSFPSLRVFKAAYLLNIRTMGFLQLLEKCAFICEIDLTVDITPVLPAQVTVLSSSPAVIPPVPESSSVEYKAVEIMLFNKSGPPLSNVTKLTLEGRTDVCVQALSSAISDSGSFFSGDSRDNYLNSVASNLQTLHVGGCRGICESSLLELMSQTQVLKSLCLRETNLVDQALYNFIGSSLKMLDVSNTKISGAALAYIIHRNPSLKCLKARGCKNLFQEDNSIVKRESSFSTSHEELHAELEKECTLEEVEVGWGFSTFFLSALEPALMSLKTISVGLGGTLGEYALRRLPAICPLLETISLHFQVVSDIVVMNIVTSLINLQALSLCYCLGDISMSSFKFSMQSLRNNLVELSLLGCPLLNSDSQQIISGGWPGLISIHIEECGEVTANGVSALLDCKALEDLVLRHNGPGLQRNFISYVASQMPLLRKLSLDICDATEGDFDIPNYGDRYFLSTLKIARCKSQRCAFNFPVPTSGVRRRSVHVETLVLTWNSKDLIRTVVKERL
;
A
#
# COMPACT_ATOMS: atom_id res chain seq x y z
N MET A 1 -3.91 -51.58 -61.19
CA MET A 1 -3.09 -51.91 -60.01
C MET A 1 -3.60 -50.99 -58.93
N ASP A 2 -4.67 -51.45 -58.27
CA ASP A 2 -5.40 -50.72 -57.24
C ASP A 2 -4.54 -50.60 -55.99
N SER A 3 -4.19 -49.38 -55.59
CA SER A 3 -3.66 -49.11 -54.26
C SER A 3 -4.85 -49.10 -53.29
N SER A 4 -5.24 -50.27 -52.79
CA SER A 4 -6.17 -50.37 -51.68
C SER A 4 -5.53 -49.72 -50.46
N SER A 5 -5.94 -48.50 -50.13
CA SER A 5 -5.61 -47.84 -48.87
C SER A 5 -6.10 -48.73 -47.72
N GLU A 6 -5.17 -49.37 -46.99
CA GLU A 6 -5.50 -50.19 -45.83
C GLU A 6 -6.15 -49.32 -44.75
N GLU A 7 -7.42 -49.60 -44.44
CA GLU A 7 -8.11 -49.00 -43.30
C GLU A 7 -7.84 -49.78 -42.02
N VAL A 8 -7.73 -49.07 -40.90
CA VAL A 8 -7.60 -49.64 -39.56
C VAL A 8 -8.71 -49.10 -38.66
N ILE A 9 -9.29 -49.96 -37.83
CA ILE A 9 -10.33 -49.57 -36.88
C ILE A 9 -9.70 -49.13 -35.55
N LEU A 10 -9.81 -47.85 -35.22
CA LEU A 10 -9.38 -47.31 -33.93
C LEU A 10 -10.55 -47.38 -32.93
N VAL A 11 -10.40 -48.14 -31.86
CA VAL A 11 -11.38 -48.25 -30.76
C VAL A 11 -10.88 -47.41 -29.58
N CYS A 12 -11.49 -46.25 -29.32
CA CYS A 12 -11.13 -45.38 -28.20
C CYS A 12 -12.20 -45.43 -27.09
N THR A 13 -11.79 -45.66 -25.84
CA THR A 13 -12.68 -45.76 -24.67
C THR A 13 -12.22 -44.82 -23.56
N ASN A 14 -13.16 -44.15 -22.89
CA ASN A 14 -12.86 -43.28 -21.76
C ASN A 14 -12.24 -44.06 -20.57
N PRO A 15 -11.26 -43.49 -19.84
CA PRO A 15 -10.58 -44.20 -18.74
C PRO A 15 -11.50 -44.55 -17.54
N ASP A 16 -12.53 -43.73 -17.28
CA ASP A 16 -13.37 -43.80 -16.07
C ASP A 16 -14.70 -44.56 -16.26
N SER A 17 -14.91 -45.22 -17.41
CA SER A 17 -16.14 -46.01 -17.62
C SER A 17 -16.07 -47.30 -16.81
N ILE A 18 -16.62 -47.29 -15.60
CA ILE A 18 -16.93 -48.50 -14.85
C ILE A 18 -17.86 -49.35 -15.74
N GLN A 19 -17.52 -50.63 -15.93
CA GLN A 19 -18.39 -51.62 -16.57
C GLN A 19 -19.63 -51.86 -15.68
N THR A 20 -20.59 -50.95 -15.66
CA THR A 20 -21.91 -51.22 -15.11
C THR A 20 -22.74 -51.89 -16.20
N GLN A 21 -22.93 -53.21 -16.05
CA GLN A 21 -23.97 -53.97 -16.76
C GLN A 21 -25.34 -53.39 -16.40
N THR A 22 -25.79 -52.38 -17.15
CA THR A 22 -27.19 -51.94 -17.14
C THR A 22 -27.55 -51.42 -18.52
N ASP A 23 -28.47 -52.12 -19.17
CA ASP A 23 -29.06 -51.82 -20.47
C ASP A 23 -29.51 -50.34 -20.57
N SER A 24 -28.72 -49.51 -21.25
CA SER A 24 -29.12 -48.19 -21.74
C SER A 24 -28.41 -47.90 -23.09
N PRO A 25 -29.03 -47.14 -24.03
CA PRO A 25 -28.93 -47.49 -25.45
C PRO A 25 -27.71 -46.99 -26.24
N ASN A 26 -26.73 -46.30 -25.64
CA ASN A 26 -25.69 -45.58 -26.39
C ASN A 26 -24.26 -45.92 -25.94
N GLU A 27 -23.86 -47.19 -26.03
CA GLU A 27 -22.51 -47.62 -25.61
C GLU A 27 -21.42 -47.41 -26.67
N GLU A 28 -21.76 -47.46 -27.97
CA GLU A 28 -20.79 -47.44 -29.07
C GLU A 28 -21.30 -46.70 -30.32
N ILE A 29 -20.40 -45.97 -31.00
CA ILE A 29 -20.65 -45.37 -32.32
C ILE A 29 -19.52 -45.72 -33.30
N LEU A 30 -19.87 -46.16 -34.52
CA LEU A 30 -18.93 -46.44 -35.61
C LEU A 30 -18.92 -45.25 -36.59
N ILE A 31 -17.74 -44.68 -36.85
CA ILE A 31 -17.58 -43.45 -37.64
C ILE A 31 -16.48 -43.67 -38.69
N SER A 32 -16.71 -43.26 -39.94
CA SER A 32 -15.67 -43.27 -40.98
C SER A 32 -14.81 -42.01 -40.96
N THR A 33 -13.59 -42.05 -41.51
CA THR A 33 -12.72 -40.85 -41.62
C THR A 33 -13.38 -39.65 -42.32
N THR A 34 -14.32 -39.89 -43.23
CA THR A 34 -15.10 -38.84 -43.91
C THR A 34 -16.18 -38.24 -43.02
N ASP A 35 -16.75 -39.02 -42.10
CA ASP A 35 -17.78 -38.56 -41.16
C ASP A 35 -17.17 -37.76 -39.99
N ILE A 36 -15.92 -38.04 -39.61
CA ILE A 36 -15.19 -37.24 -38.60
C ILE A 36 -15.19 -35.74 -38.97
N LEU A 37 -15.15 -35.41 -40.26
CA LEU A 37 -15.11 -34.04 -40.78
C LEU A 37 -16.42 -33.26 -40.56
N THR A 38 -17.56 -33.95 -40.46
CA THR A 38 -18.90 -33.35 -40.34
C THR A 38 -19.48 -33.43 -38.92
N LEU A 39 -18.80 -34.13 -38.00
CA LEU A 39 -19.29 -34.35 -36.64
C LEU A 39 -19.10 -33.12 -35.72
N ASN A 40 -20.21 -32.66 -35.13
CA ASN A 40 -20.25 -31.62 -34.10
C ASN A 40 -20.01 -32.22 -32.69
N SER A 41 -19.30 -31.48 -31.82
CA SER A 41 -18.94 -31.90 -30.45
C SER A 41 -20.08 -32.40 -29.55
N PRO A 42 -21.35 -31.93 -29.63
CA PRO A 42 -22.42 -32.39 -28.72
C PRO A 42 -22.85 -33.84 -28.95
N THR A 43 -22.76 -34.34 -30.18
CA THR A 43 -23.29 -35.67 -30.56
C THR A 43 -22.39 -36.82 -30.07
N ILE A 44 -21.11 -36.52 -29.81
CA ILE A 44 -20.07 -37.47 -29.36
C ILE A 44 -20.11 -37.68 -27.85
N LEU A 45 -20.50 -36.64 -27.09
CA LEU A 45 -20.48 -36.65 -25.61
C LEU A 45 -21.38 -37.73 -24.99
N ASN A 46 -22.28 -38.33 -25.76
CA ASN A 46 -23.18 -39.39 -25.31
C ASN A 46 -22.59 -40.80 -25.39
N PHE A 47 -21.39 -40.99 -25.95
CA PHE A 47 -20.79 -42.32 -26.17
C PHE A 47 -19.50 -42.52 -25.35
N ASN A 48 -19.41 -43.64 -24.64
CA ASN A 48 -18.24 -44.00 -23.83
C ASN A 48 -17.11 -44.65 -24.64
N THR A 49 -17.47 -45.29 -25.76
CA THR A 49 -16.53 -45.92 -26.70
C THR A 49 -16.84 -45.46 -28.13
N ILE A 50 -15.80 -45.17 -28.89
CA ILE A 50 -15.90 -44.81 -30.30
C ILE A 50 -15.03 -45.72 -31.17
N LYS A 51 -15.57 -46.16 -32.31
CA LYS A 51 -14.86 -46.97 -33.29
C LYS A 51 -14.71 -46.17 -34.57
N VAL A 52 -13.48 -45.92 -35.00
CA VAL A 52 -13.17 -45.04 -36.11
C VAL A 52 -12.45 -45.81 -37.22
N HIS A 53 -13.00 -45.84 -38.43
CA HIS A 53 -12.26 -46.30 -39.61
C HIS A 53 -11.30 -45.20 -40.05
N ALA A 54 -10.00 -45.46 -39.94
CA ALA A 54 -8.96 -44.50 -40.25
C ALA A 54 -7.97 -45.01 -41.30
N LEU A 55 -7.54 -44.11 -42.19
CA LEU A 55 -6.55 -44.40 -43.22
C LEU A 55 -5.17 -44.59 -42.61
N ARG A 56 -4.60 -45.79 -42.79
CA ARG A 56 -3.30 -46.18 -42.22
C ARG A 56 -2.17 -45.23 -42.60
N ASP A 57 -2.09 -44.85 -43.88
CA ASP A 57 -1.04 -43.96 -44.39
C ASP A 57 -1.04 -42.59 -43.71
N SER A 58 -2.23 -42.03 -43.47
CA SER A 58 -2.38 -40.72 -42.83
C SER A 58 -1.90 -40.73 -41.38
N LEU A 59 -2.25 -41.78 -40.62
CA LEU A 59 -1.83 -41.97 -39.23
C LEU A 59 -0.31 -42.14 -39.12
N VAL A 60 0.28 -43.01 -39.95
CA VAL A 60 1.73 -43.30 -39.95
C VAL A 60 2.54 -42.07 -40.37
N GLN A 61 2.02 -41.25 -41.26
CA GLN A 61 2.68 -40.03 -41.70
C GLN A 61 2.76 -38.97 -40.59
N HIS A 62 1.69 -38.78 -39.81
CA HIS A 62 1.54 -37.63 -38.91
C HIS A 62 1.67 -37.95 -37.42
N SER A 63 1.76 -39.23 -37.03
CA SER A 63 1.92 -39.67 -35.64
C SER A 63 3.04 -40.69 -35.51
N SER A 64 4.02 -40.43 -34.65
CA SER A 64 5.10 -41.37 -34.37
C SER A 64 4.62 -42.60 -33.59
N TYR A 65 3.58 -42.45 -32.75
CA TYR A 65 2.92 -43.56 -32.06
C TYR A 65 2.32 -44.56 -33.05
N PHE A 66 1.49 -44.07 -33.99
CA PHE A 66 0.89 -44.93 -34.99
C PHE A 66 1.91 -45.44 -36.00
N ARG A 67 2.94 -44.67 -36.33
CA ARG A 67 4.10 -45.17 -37.09
C ARG A 67 4.74 -46.35 -36.37
N GLY A 68 5.06 -46.24 -35.09
CA GLY A 68 5.67 -47.34 -34.32
C GLY A 68 4.81 -48.62 -34.29
N LEU A 69 3.47 -48.47 -34.21
CA LEU A 69 2.53 -49.59 -34.16
C LEU A 69 2.21 -50.21 -35.53
N LEU A 70 2.07 -49.39 -36.56
CA LEU A 70 1.56 -49.79 -37.87
C LEU A 70 2.67 -49.93 -38.93
N SER A 71 3.87 -49.40 -38.69
CA SER A 71 5.01 -49.56 -39.60
C SER A 71 6.01 -50.58 -39.04
N GLY A 72 6.12 -51.73 -39.69
CA GLY A 72 7.08 -52.78 -39.33
C GLY A 72 6.58 -54.19 -39.56
N SER A 73 7.43 -55.18 -39.25
CA SER A 73 7.14 -56.62 -39.32
C SER A 73 6.69 -57.22 -37.98
N PHE A 74 6.26 -56.38 -37.03
CA PHE A 74 5.75 -56.81 -35.74
C PHE A 74 4.32 -57.35 -35.87
N SER A 75 3.92 -58.27 -34.98
CA SER A 75 2.57 -58.85 -35.01
C SER A 75 1.46 -57.79 -34.87
N GLU A 76 1.75 -56.67 -34.22
CA GLU A 76 0.80 -55.56 -34.08
C GLU A 76 0.51 -54.82 -35.39
N SER A 77 1.41 -54.85 -36.40
CA SER A 77 1.18 -54.15 -37.68
C SER A 77 0.15 -54.85 -38.58
N CYS A 78 -0.17 -56.12 -38.29
CA CYS A 78 -1.23 -56.89 -38.92
C CYS A 78 -2.60 -56.76 -38.24
N LEU A 79 -2.71 -55.96 -37.16
CA LEU A 79 -3.98 -55.77 -36.46
C LEU A 79 -4.94 -54.92 -37.30
N GLY A 80 -6.13 -55.47 -37.56
CA GLY A 80 -7.26 -54.74 -38.19
C GLY A 80 -7.93 -53.74 -37.24
N SER A 81 -7.65 -53.82 -35.93
CA SER A 81 -8.15 -52.86 -34.94
C SER A 81 -7.13 -52.55 -33.84
N ILE A 82 -7.10 -51.30 -33.38
CA ILE A 82 -6.24 -50.80 -32.29
C ILE A 82 -7.15 -50.29 -31.17
N THR A 83 -6.91 -50.72 -29.93
CA THR A 83 -7.65 -50.23 -28.76
C THR A 83 -6.83 -49.18 -28.00
N ILE A 84 -7.46 -48.04 -27.70
CA ILE A 84 -6.84 -46.87 -27.05
C ILE A 84 -7.71 -46.46 -25.86
N LYS A 85 -7.09 -46.35 -24.67
CA LYS A 85 -7.76 -45.77 -23.50
C LYS A 85 -7.37 -44.31 -23.38
N TRP A 86 -8.27 -43.40 -23.74
CA TRP A 86 -8.04 -41.96 -23.69
C TRP A 86 -9.38 -41.21 -23.60
N ASN A 87 -9.33 -39.93 -23.24
CA ASN A 87 -10.52 -39.09 -23.32
C ASN A 87 -11.00 -39.00 -24.78
N VAL A 88 -12.20 -39.52 -25.05
CA VAL A 88 -12.75 -39.66 -26.41
C VAL A 88 -12.84 -38.31 -27.13
N GLN A 89 -13.24 -37.24 -26.42
CA GLN A 89 -13.36 -35.90 -26.99
C GLN A 89 -12.00 -35.36 -27.44
N VAL A 90 -10.97 -35.51 -26.62
CA VAL A 90 -9.60 -35.08 -26.93
C VAL A 90 -9.02 -35.91 -28.08
N PHE A 91 -9.27 -37.22 -28.07
CA PHE A 91 -8.78 -38.12 -29.12
C PHE A 91 -9.33 -37.78 -30.50
N ILE A 92 -10.63 -37.49 -30.60
CA ILE A 92 -11.25 -37.09 -31.89
C ILE A 92 -10.68 -35.77 -32.40
N GLN A 93 -10.40 -34.82 -31.51
CA GLN A 93 -9.78 -33.56 -31.89
C GLN A 93 -8.37 -33.78 -32.46
N ILE A 94 -7.59 -34.70 -31.88
CA ILE A 94 -6.27 -35.08 -32.40
C ILE A 94 -6.39 -35.75 -33.77
N LEU A 95 -7.36 -36.65 -33.96
CA LEU A 95 -7.64 -37.28 -35.25
C LEU A 95 -8.06 -36.25 -36.32
N LYS A 96 -8.96 -35.32 -35.97
CA LYS A 96 -9.33 -34.20 -36.86
C LYS A 96 -8.08 -33.43 -37.34
N HIS A 97 -7.13 -33.16 -36.45
CA HIS A 97 -5.89 -32.49 -36.81
C HIS A 97 -4.98 -33.34 -37.71
N ILE A 98 -4.84 -34.65 -37.45
CA ILE A 98 -4.10 -35.59 -38.31
C ILE A 98 -4.67 -35.62 -39.74
N ASN A 99 -6.00 -35.54 -39.86
CA ASN A 99 -6.72 -35.52 -41.13
C ASN A 99 -6.78 -34.13 -41.80
N GLY A 100 -6.05 -33.13 -41.28
CA GLY A 100 -5.91 -31.80 -41.88
C GLY A 100 -7.01 -30.78 -41.53
N CYS A 101 -7.85 -31.04 -40.52
CA CYS A 101 -8.85 -30.07 -40.09
C CYS A 101 -8.25 -28.89 -39.30
N PRO A 102 -8.79 -27.67 -39.47
CA PRO A 102 -8.45 -26.55 -38.61
C PRO A 102 -8.96 -26.80 -37.18
N LEU A 103 -8.02 -26.84 -36.24
CA LEU A 103 -8.31 -26.98 -34.83
C LEU A 103 -8.11 -25.65 -34.10
N ASP A 104 -9.12 -25.15 -33.39
CA ASP A 104 -8.98 -23.97 -32.54
C ASP A 104 -8.63 -24.39 -31.12
N ILE A 105 -7.53 -23.85 -30.59
CA ILE A 105 -7.04 -24.17 -29.24
C ILE A 105 -7.62 -23.13 -28.29
N VAL A 106 -8.34 -23.59 -27.28
CA VAL A 106 -8.90 -22.75 -26.21
C VAL A 106 -8.36 -23.18 -24.85
N SER A 107 -8.50 -22.31 -23.85
CA SER A 107 -7.94 -22.48 -22.50
C SER A 107 -8.25 -23.82 -21.83
N ASP A 108 -9.47 -24.34 -22.03
CA ASP A 108 -9.92 -25.58 -21.40
C ASP A 108 -9.43 -26.84 -22.13
N THR A 109 -9.23 -26.75 -23.45
CA THR A 109 -8.79 -27.85 -24.31
C THR A 109 -7.28 -27.93 -24.46
N PHE A 110 -6.55 -26.86 -24.13
CA PHE A 110 -5.10 -26.79 -24.31
C PHE A 110 -4.33 -27.92 -23.61
N VAL A 111 -4.49 -28.07 -22.28
CA VAL A 111 -3.72 -29.06 -21.50
C VAL A 111 -3.98 -30.49 -22.03
N PRO A 112 -5.25 -30.95 -22.17
CA PRO A 112 -5.51 -32.28 -22.70
C PRO A 112 -5.02 -32.50 -24.14
N LEU A 113 -5.12 -31.49 -25.01
CA LEU A 113 -4.62 -31.57 -26.38
C LEU A 113 -3.09 -31.68 -26.43
N TYR A 114 -2.38 -30.95 -25.57
CA TYR A 114 -0.93 -31.03 -25.51
C TYR A 114 -0.47 -32.40 -25.00
N GLU A 115 -1.05 -32.89 -23.91
CA GLU A 115 -0.75 -34.22 -23.35
C GLU A 115 -1.04 -35.32 -24.36
N GLY A 116 -2.19 -35.25 -25.05
CA GLY A 116 -2.52 -36.20 -26.12
C GLY A 116 -1.58 -36.09 -27.32
N ALA A 117 -1.24 -34.88 -27.77
CA ALA A 117 -0.28 -34.68 -28.85
C ALA A 117 1.11 -35.23 -28.51
N LEU A 118 1.52 -35.13 -27.25
CA LEU A 118 2.77 -35.71 -26.75
C LEU A 118 2.68 -37.24 -26.73
N TYR A 119 1.59 -37.80 -26.20
CA TYR A 119 1.36 -39.25 -26.11
C TYR A 119 1.32 -39.91 -27.50
N PHE A 120 0.53 -39.35 -28.43
CA PHE A 120 0.41 -39.86 -29.79
C PHE A 120 1.56 -39.40 -30.71
N GLY A 121 2.48 -38.56 -30.23
CA GLY A 121 3.63 -38.08 -31.01
C GLY A 121 3.25 -37.32 -32.28
N VAL A 122 2.31 -36.37 -32.16
CA VAL A 122 1.82 -35.52 -33.27
C VAL A 122 2.54 -34.17 -33.22
N GLU A 123 3.69 -34.09 -33.90
CA GLU A 123 4.63 -32.96 -33.79
C GLU A 123 4.05 -31.61 -34.29
N THR A 124 3.23 -31.64 -35.35
CA THR A 124 2.57 -30.44 -35.88
C THR A 124 1.57 -29.84 -34.89
N LEU A 125 0.87 -30.68 -34.11
CA LEU A 125 -0.05 -30.22 -33.07
C LEU A 125 0.72 -29.66 -31.86
N LEU A 126 1.82 -30.30 -31.46
CA LEU A 126 2.70 -29.79 -30.41
C LEU A 126 3.26 -28.39 -30.75
N LEU A 127 3.69 -28.16 -31.99
CA LEU A 127 4.13 -26.85 -32.45
C LEU A 127 3.01 -25.80 -32.36
N LYS A 128 1.79 -26.16 -32.78
CA LYS A 128 0.62 -25.28 -32.69
C LYS A 128 0.28 -24.93 -31.23
N CYS A 129 0.32 -25.89 -30.32
CA CYS A 129 0.15 -25.64 -28.89
C CYS A 129 1.27 -24.73 -28.31
N LYS A 130 2.52 -24.93 -28.71
CA LYS A 130 3.66 -24.09 -28.28
C LYS A 130 3.52 -22.65 -28.76
N MET A 131 3.08 -22.44 -30.01
CA MET A 131 2.78 -21.12 -30.56
C MET A 131 1.66 -20.44 -29.78
N TRP A 132 0.54 -21.14 -29.56
CA TRP A 132 -0.59 -20.62 -28.80
C TRP A 132 -0.19 -20.21 -27.37
N LEU A 133 0.61 -21.02 -26.68
CA LEU A 133 1.11 -20.69 -25.35
C LEU A 133 2.05 -19.47 -25.38
N SER A 134 2.85 -19.33 -26.44
CA SER A 134 3.75 -18.17 -26.63
C SER A 134 2.97 -16.88 -26.86
N GLU A 135 1.87 -16.93 -27.61
CA GLU A 135 0.96 -15.80 -27.79
C GLU A 135 0.33 -15.35 -26.45
N ILE A 136 -0.07 -16.30 -25.60
CA ILE A 136 -0.56 -15.98 -24.24
C ILE A 136 0.52 -15.34 -23.40
N LYS A 137 1.77 -15.84 -23.46
CA LYS A 137 2.90 -15.23 -22.74
C LYS A 137 3.20 -13.80 -23.19
N MET A 138 2.99 -13.49 -24.47
CA MET A 138 3.18 -12.13 -25.02
C MET A 138 1.98 -11.21 -24.77
N SER A 139 0.80 -11.78 -24.51
CA SER A 139 -0.39 -11.01 -24.17
C SER A 139 -0.19 -10.28 -22.82
N LYS A 140 -0.79 -9.09 -22.69
CA LYS A 140 -0.85 -8.40 -21.40
C LYS A 140 -1.59 -9.29 -20.38
N SER A 141 -1.08 -9.38 -19.16
CA SER A 141 -1.78 -10.05 -18.06
C SER A 141 -3.16 -9.42 -17.84
N GLY A 142 -4.14 -10.24 -17.45
CA GLY A 142 -5.52 -9.82 -17.22
C GLY A 142 -6.41 -9.75 -18.45
N THR A 143 -5.94 -10.16 -19.63
CA THR A 143 -6.84 -10.40 -20.77
C THR A 143 -7.75 -11.60 -20.48
N ALA A 144 -8.99 -11.59 -21.00
CA ALA A 144 -9.94 -12.70 -20.79
C ALA A 144 -9.35 -14.08 -21.20
N ARG A 145 -8.53 -14.11 -22.25
CA ARG A 145 -7.83 -15.30 -22.71
C ARG A 145 -6.74 -15.76 -21.71
N ALA A 146 -5.95 -14.85 -21.15
CA ALA A 146 -4.95 -15.17 -20.13
C ALA A 146 -5.58 -15.62 -18.81
N THR A 147 -6.66 -14.95 -18.36
CA THR A 147 -7.38 -15.31 -17.13
C THR A 147 -8.01 -16.69 -17.23
N SER A 148 -8.70 -16.99 -18.33
CA SER A 148 -9.30 -18.33 -18.53
C SER A 148 -8.25 -19.44 -18.60
N PHE A 149 -7.11 -19.20 -19.26
CA PHE A 149 -5.99 -20.14 -19.27
C PHE A 149 -5.44 -20.36 -17.86
N TRP A 150 -5.26 -19.28 -17.10
CA TRP A 150 -4.78 -19.35 -15.72
C TRP A 150 -5.73 -20.13 -14.80
N ASP A 151 -7.03 -19.88 -14.90
CA ASP A 151 -8.05 -20.60 -14.11
C ASP A 151 -8.11 -22.09 -14.44
N SER A 152 -7.80 -22.47 -15.69
CA SER A 152 -7.70 -23.87 -16.13
C SER A 152 -6.45 -24.54 -15.56
N VAL A 153 -5.30 -23.86 -15.62
CA VAL A 153 -4.01 -24.36 -15.10
C VAL A 153 -4.02 -24.48 -13.57
N ALA A 154 -4.55 -23.49 -12.86
CA ALA A 154 -4.58 -23.47 -11.40
C ALA A 154 -5.46 -24.59 -10.79
N LYS A 155 -6.30 -25.27 -11.58
CA LYS A 155 -7.17 -26.36 -11.13
C LYS A 155 -6.63 -27.76 -11.44
N LYS A 156 -5.57 -27.89 -12.23
CA LYS A 156 -5.08 -29.18 -12.73
C LYS A 156 -3.68 -29.46 -12.22
N ASN A 157 -3.43 -30.70 -11.83
CA ASN A 157 -2.07 -31.21 -11.68
C ASN A 157 -1.49 -31.42 -13.07
N LEU A 158 -0.60 -30.52 -13.49
CA LEU A 158 0.11 -30.64 -14.76
C LEU A 158 1.22 -31.69 -14.61
N ALA A 159 1.21 -32.71 -15.47
CA ALA A 159 2.20 -33.79 -15.43
C ALA A 159 3.44 -33.52 -16.31
N THR A 160 3.44 -32.46 -17.13
CA THR A 160 4.46 -32.24 -18.18
C THR A 160 5.42 -31.08 -17.85
N ASP A 161 6.72 -31.38 -17.79
CA ASP A 161 7.80 -30.44 -17.42
C ASP A 161 7.82 -29.15 -18.25
N PHE A 162 7.58 -29.23 -19.56
CA PHE A 162 7.60 -28.04 -20.44
C PHE A 162 6.46 -27.06 -20.15
N ILE A 163 5.25 -27.57 -19.91
CA ILE A 163 4.10 -26.74 -19.55
C ILE A 163 4.34 -26.14 -18.17
N LEU A 164 4.81 -26.96 -17.23
CA LEU A 164 5.17 -26.51 -15.88
C LEU A 164 6.17 -25.35 -15.93
N ASP A 165 7.31 -25.49 -16.61
CA ASP A 165 8.33 -24.42 -16.71
C ASP A 165 7.77 -23.13 -17.33
N SER A 166 7.00 -23.31 -18.41
CA SER A 166 6.34 -22.21 -19.10
C SER A 166 5.35 -21.45 -18.22
N CYS A 167 4.54 -22.17 -17.45
CA CYS A 167 3.55 -21.61 -16.55
C CYS A 167 4.20 -21.02 -15.30
N MET A 168 5.26 -21.64 -14.77
CA MET A 168 6.03 -21.14 -13.63
C MET A 168 6.68 -19.78 -13.94
N SER A 169 7.30 -19.67 -15.12
CA SER A 169 7.89 -18.41 -15.59
C SER A 169 6.84 -17.33 -15.85
N TYR A 170 5.69 -17.72 -16.41
CA TYR A 170 4.57 -16.79 -16.66
C TYR A 170 3.97 -16.26 -15.35
N LEU A 171 3.76 -17.16 -14.36
CA LEU A 171 3.31 -16.80 -13.02
C LEU A 171 4.32 -15.88 -12.33
N ALA A 172 5.61 -16.21 -12.35
CA ALA A 172 6.64 -15.39 -11.73
C ALA A 172 6.64 -13.94 -12.28
N ARG A 173 6.53 -13.79 -13.61
CA ARG A 173 6.50 -12.48 -14.28
C ARG A 173 5.23 -11.68 -13.99
N ASN A 174 4.09 -12.36 -13.82
CA ASN A 174 2.78 -11.76 -13.64
C ASN A 174 2.22 -12.00 -12.24
N PHE A 175 3.10 -12.19 -11.24
CA PHE A 175 2.72 -12.64 -9.91
C PHE A 175 1.70 -11.69 -9.27
N MET A 176 1.96 -10.38 -9.35
CA MET A 176 1.05 -9.33 -8.86
C MET A 176 -0.36 -9.38 -9.47
N TRP A 177 -0.48 -9.79 -10.73
CA TRP A 177 -1.80 -9.97 -11.35
C TRP A 177 -2.45 -11.26 -10.84
N ALA A 178 -1.68 -12.35 -10.77
CA ALA A 178 -2.18 -13.65 -10.36
C ALA A 178 -2.74 -13.64 -8.93
N THR A 179 -2.16 -12.86 -8.01
CA THR A 179 -2.64 -12.74 -6.61
C THR A 179 -4.05 -12.15 -6.50
N HIS A 180 -4.49 -11.41 -7.51
CA HIS A 180 -5.85 -10.84 -7.57
C HIS A 180 -6.85 -11.79 -8.26
N CYS A 181 -6.40 -12.93 -8.78
CA CYS A 181 -7.28 -13.93 -9.37
C CYS A 181 -7.90 -14.81 -8.27
N ASN A 182 -9.20 -15.08 -8.38
CA ASN A 182 -9.93 -15.96 -7.45
C ASN A 182 -9.39 -17.40 -7.42
N SER A 183 -8.64 -17.80 -8.45
CA SER A 183 -7.98 -19.10 -8.56
C SER A 183 -6.62 -19.17 -7.87
N PHE A 184 -6.08 -18.06 -7.38
CA PHE A 184 -4.74 -18.02 -6.77
C PHE A 184 -4.59 -19.00 -5.60
N GLY A 185 -5.58 -19.04 -4.71
CA GLY A 185 -5.60 -19.98 -3.59
C GLY A 185 -5.65 -21.45 -3.99
N LYS A 186 -5.84 -21.79 -5.28
CA LYS A 186 -5.90 -23.17 -5.78
C LYS A 186 -4.60 -23.64 -6.43
N ILE A 187 -3.61 -22.77 -6.57
CA ILE A 187 -2.33 -23.09 -7.23
C ILE A 187 -1.62 -24.23 -6.47
N PRO A 188 -1.11 -25.27 -7.16
CA PRO A 188 -0.32 -26.32 -6.52
C PRO A 188 0.94 -25.77 -5.84
N TYR A 189 1.29 -26.32 -4.67
CA TYR A 189 2.44 -25.88 -3.87
C TYR A 189 3.75 -25.83 -4.66
N ASP A 190 4.09 -26.90 -5.37
CA ASP A 190 5.37 -27.00 -6.11
C ASP A 190 5.49 -25.96 -7.22
N MET A 191 4.37 -25.67 -7.89
CA MET A 191 4.29 -24.64 -8.92
C MET A 191 4.50 -23.26 -8.30
N LEU A 192 3.83 -22.96 -7.18
CA LEU A 192 3.96 -21.69 -6.49
C LEU A 192 5.39 -21.50 -5.95
N LEU A 193 5.93 -22.50 -5.25
CA LEU A 193 7.29 -22.47 -4.70
C LEU A 193 8.33 -22.23 -5.79
N SER A 194 8.20 -22.92 -6.92
CA SER A 194 9.12 -22.77 -8.05
C SER A 194 8.99 -21.40 -8.72
N SER A 195 7.77 -20.87 -8.86
CA SER A 195 7.55 -19.51 -9.34
C SER A 195 8.14 -18.44 -8.42
N VAL A 196 8.08 -18.64 -7.10
CA VAL A 196 8.68 -17.71 -6.13
C VAL A 196 10.21 -17.77 -6.14
N LYS A 197 10.78 -18.95 -6.39
CA LYS A 197 12.24 -19.12 -6.59
C LYS A 197 12.74 -18.63 -7.95
N HIS A 198 11.83 -18.40 -8.89
CA HIS A 198 12.19 -18.08 -10.27
C HIS A 198 12.86 -16.69 -10.39
N PRO A 199 13.94 -16.51 -11.19
CA PRO A 199 14.67 -15.24 -11.30
C PRO A 199 13.84 -14.06 -11.81
N HIS A 200 12.79 -14.33 -12.60
CA HIS A 200 11.86 -13.31 -13.10
C HIS A 200 10.66 -13.05 -12.18
N LEU A 201 10.68 -13.50 -10.92
CA LEU A 201 9.65 -13.14 -9.95
C LEU A 201 9.55 -11.62 -9.86
N THR A 202 8.39 -11.10 -10.26
CA THR A 202 8.11 -9.67 -10.31
C THR A 202 7.04 -9.33 -9.29
N VAL A 203 7.45 -8.66 -8.23
CA VAL A 203 6.59 -8.14 -7.16
C VAL A 203 6.90 -6.66 -6.95
N GLU A 204 5.93 -5.89 -6.45
CA GLU A 204 6.12 -4.46 -6.18
C GLU A 204 6.88 -4.20 -4.88
N SER A 205 6.73 -5.09 -3.89
CA SER A 205 7.47 -5.11 -2.62
C SER A 205 7.47 -6.51 -2.00
N GLU A 206 8.29 -6.74 -0.98
CA GLU A 206 8.28 -8.00 -0.23
C GLU A 206 7.02 -8.18 0.62
N VAL A 207 6.34 -7.09 0.99
CA VAL A 207 5.02 -7.14 1.64
C VAL A 207 4.00 -7.82 0.74
N HIS A 208 3.96 -7.45 -0.55
CA HIS A 208 3.04 -8.07 -1.51
C HIS A 208 3.32 -9.57 -1.69
N LEU A 209 4.59 -9.98 -1.68
CA LEU A 209 4.94 -11.40 -1.70
C LEU A 209 4.46 -12.09 -0.42
N ALA A 210 4.71 -11.50 0.75
CA ALA A 210 4.30 -12.07 2.03
C ALA A 210 2.77 -12.20 2.15
N ASP A 211 2.01 -11.16 1.83
CA ASP A 211 0.55 -11.20 1.87
C ASP A 211 -0.03 -12.20 0.87
N ALA A 212 0.53 -12.29 -0.33
CA ALA A 212 0.15 -13.31 -1.30
C ALA A 212 0.34 -14.73 -0.76
N LEU A 213 1.52 -15.00 -0.18
CA LEU A 213 1.81 -16.32 0.39
C LEU A 213 0.91 -16.63 1.59
N LEU A 214 0.63 -15.65 2.45
CA LEU A 214 -0.33 -15.80 3.55
C LEU A 214 -1.75 -16.07 3.07
N LEU A 215 -2.19 -15.40 2.00
CA LEU A 215 -3.50 -15.62 1.38
C LEU A 215 -3.62 -17.02 0.78
N TRP A 216 -2.57 -17.50 0.12
CA TRP A 216 -2.50 -18.87 -0.38
C TRP A 216 -2.54 -19.90 0.76
N LEU A 217 -1.76 -19.68 1.83
CA LEU A 217 -1.75 -20.55 3.02
C LEU A 217 -3.14 -20.62 3.66
N GLY A 218 -3.80 -19.48 3.88
CA GLY A 218 -5.17 -19.44 4.43
C GLY A 218 -6.16 -20.28 3.61
N SER A 219 -6.05 -20.25 2.28
CA SER A 219 -6.94 -21.00 1.37
C SER A 219 -6.72 -22.52 1.39
N ASN A 220 -5.49 -22.97 1.67
CA ASN A 220 -5.12 -24.39 1.59
C ASN A 220 -5.07 -25.09 2.95
N LEU A 221 -4.96 -24.33 4.06
CA LEU A 221 -4.92 -24.88 5.42
C LEU A 221 -6.29 -24.99 6.08
N GLU A 222 -7.29 -24.19 5.71
CA GLU A 222 -8.67 -24.34 6.21
C GLU A 222 -9.35 -25.65 5.73
N ASN A 223 -8.86 -26.27 4.65
CA ASN A 223 -9.40 -27.52 4.07
C ASN A 223 -8.66 -28.79 4.54
N LEU A 224 -7.61 -28.66 5.36
CA LEU A 224 -6.79 -29.78 5.80
C LEU A 224 -7.33 -30.35 7.11
N GLU A 225 -8.43 -31.10 7.03
CA GLU A 225 -8.75 -32.12 8.05
C GLU A 225 -7.63 -33.17 8.01
N SER A 226 -6.64 -33.03 8.91
CA SER A 226 -5.51 -33.93 9.17
C SER A 226 -4.41 -34.02 8.09
N PRO A 227 -3.30 -33.29 8.31
CA PRO A 227 -1.99 -33.92 8.42
C PRO A 227 -1.41 -33.76 9.83
N SER A 228 -0.36 -34.51 10.15
CA SER A 228 0.43 -34.27 11.35
C SER A 228 0.95 -32.82 11.35
N LYS A 229 0.82 -32.10 12.46
CA LYS A 229 1.24 -30.68 12.57
C LYS A 229 2.67 -30.43 12.06
N ALA A 230 3.56 -31.41 12.19
CA ALA A 230 4.96 -31.31 11.81
C ALA A 230 5.19 -31.21 10.28
N GLU A 231 4.46 -31.98 9.46
CA GLU A 231 4.65 -31.98 7.99
C GLU A 231 4.05 -30.72 7.32
N ALA A 232 2.94 -30.23 7.87
CA ALA A 232 2.34 -28.97 7.43
C ALA A 232 3.22 -27.76 7.80
N GLU A 233 3.83 -27.76 9.00
CA GLU A 233 4.77 -26.71 9.43
C GLU A 233 6.03 -26.64 8.56
N ASP A 234 6.62 -27.79 8.20
CA ASP A 234 7.82 -27.83 7.35
C ASP A 234 7.55 -27.37 5.90
N SER A 235 6.39 -27.72 5.34
CA SER A 235 5.97 -27.28 4.00
C SER A 235 5.70 -25.77 3.94
N CYS A 236 5.04 -25.21 4.97
CA CYS A 236 4.83 -23.77 5.10
C CYS A 236 6.16 -23.00 5.21
N ASN A 237 7.10 -23.54 5.97
CA ASN A 237 8.42 -22.92 6.15
C ASN A 237 9.21 -22.83 4.84
N GLY A 238 9.10 -23.82 3.95
CA GLY A 238 9.84 -23.85 2.68
C GLY A 238 9.55 -22.66 1.76
N ILE A 239 8.27 -22.27 1.64
CA ILE A 239 7.85 -21.17 0.78
C ILE A 239 8.03 -19.80 1.44
N LEU A 240 7.76 -19.69 2.74
CA LEU A 240 7.91 -18.44 3.49
C LEU A 240 9.38 -18.01 3.61
N LYS A 241 10.33 -18.95 3.65
CA LYS A 241 11.79 -18.68 3.60
C LYS A 241 12.25 -17.95 2.34
N GLN A 242 11.42 -17.87 1.29
CA GLN A 242 11.76 -17.11 0.09
C GLN A 242 11.57 -15.60 0.25
N ILE A 243 10.85 -15.15 1.29
CA ILE A 243 10.65 -13.74 1.57
C ILE A 243 11.97 -13.13 2.08
N ARG A 244 12.33 -11.96 1.55
CA ARG A 244 13.52 -11.22 1.99
C ARG A 244 13.19 -10.44 3.25
N VAL A 245 13.35 -11.09 4.41
CA VAL A 245 12.96 -10.56 5.73
C VAL A 245 13.57 -9.19 6.07
N GLY A 246 14.75 -8.86 5.54
CA GLY A 246 15.38 -7.55 5.71
C GLY A 246 14.75 -6.40 4.92
N LEU A 247 13.84 -6.70 3.99
CA LEU A 247 13.14 -5.72 3.16
C LEU A 247 11.67 -5.53 3.55
N LEU A 248 11.19 -6.24 4.58
CA LEU A 248 9.86 -6.02 5.14
C LEU A 248 9.84 -4.75 6.01
N PRO A 249 8.75 -3.96 5.99
CA PRO A 249 8.50 -2.93 6.99
C PRO A 249 8.32 -3.54 8.39
N LEU A 250 8.76 -2.82 9.42
CA LEU A 250 8.67 -3.32 10.79
C LEU A 250 7.22 -3.49 11.26
N TRP A 251 6.31 -2.57 10.87
CA TRP A 251 4.88 -2.66 11.20
C TRP A 251 4.25 -3.94 10.65
N PHE A 252 4.67 -4.36 9.46
CA PHE A 252 4.18 -5.58 8.84
C PHE A 252 4.68 -6.80 9.60
N ALA A 253 5.98 -6.90 9.83
CA ALA A 253 6.58 -8.01 10.58
C ALA A 253 5.99 -8.10 12.00
N ALA A 254 5.91 -6.97 12.71
CA ALA A 254 5.31 -6.89 14.04
C ALA A 254 3.82 -7.27 14.05
N GLY A 255 3.05 -6.80 13.07
CA GLY A 255 1.63 -7.13 12.93
C GLY A 255 1.38 -8.61 12.67
N LYS A 256 2.31 -9.32 12.04
CA LYS A 256 2.21 -10.77 11.78
C LYS A 256 2.79 -11.65 12.89
N ARG A 257 3.23 -11.10 14.03
CA ARG A 257 3.76 -11.90 15.17
C ARG A 257 2.75 -12.88 15.76
N ASN A 258 1.47 -12.54 15.71
CA ASN A 258 0.38 -13.40 16.18
C ASN A 258 -0.10 -14.41 15.12
N SER A 259 0.43 -14.35 13.89
CA SER A 259 0.09 -15.30 12.83
C SER A 259 0.73 -16.66 13.11
N PHE A 260 -0.09 -17.72 13.14
CA PHE A 260 0.37 -19.07 13.41
C PHE A 260 1.49 -19.53 12.46
N HIS A 261 1.37 -19.23 11.15
CA HIS A 261 2.34 -19.66 10.14
C HIS A 261 3.52 -18.69 9.95
N PHE A 262 3.37 -17.41 10.32
CA PHE A 262 4.36 -16.38 10.00
C PHE A 262 5.20 -15.96 11.20
N ARG A 263 4.82 -16.37 12.43
CA ARG A 263 5.45 -15.92 13.67
C ARG A 263 6.98 -16.03 13.67
N HIS A 264 7.54 -17.16 13.25
CA HIS A 264 9.00 -17.33 13.21
C HIS A 264 9.67 -16.33 12.26
N LEU A 265 9.13 -16.17 11.05
CA LEU A 265 9.64 -15.25 10.04
C LEU A 265 9.47 -13.79 10.46
N ALA A 266 8.38 -13.46 11.16
CA ALA A 266 8.15 -12.15 11.75
C ALA A 266 9.23 -11.79 12.77
N GLU A 267 9.55 -12.68 13.71
CA GLU A 267 10.62 -12.44 14.70
C GLU A 267 11.99 -12.32 14.01
N GLU A 268 12.29 -13.20 13.04
CA GLU A 268 13.53 -13.13 12.25
C GLU A 268 13.65 -11.80 11.48
N SER A 269 12.55 -11.30 10.92
CA SER A 269 12.48 -10.01 10.24
C SER A 269 12.71 -8.85 11.21
N ILE A 270 12.07 -8.87 12.38
CA ILE A 270 12.25 -7.86 13.43
C ILE A 270 13.72 -7.81 13.85
N ASP A 271 14.31 -8.95 14.18
CA ASP A 271 15.72 -9.04 14.59
C ASP A 271 16.66 -8.52 13.49
N SER A 272 16.45 -8.95 12.25
CA SER A 272 17.22 -8.48 11.09
C SER A 272 17.13 -6.96 10.91
N ILE A 273 15.95 -6.36 11.09
CA ILE A 273 15.75 -4.91 11.00
C ILE A 273 16.49 -4.21 12.14
N PHE A 274 16.39 -4.70 13.38
CA PHE A 274 17.09 -4.11 14.53
C PHE A 274 18.61 -4.10 14.33
N ILE A 275 19.18 -5.21 13.83
CA ILE A 275 20.60 -5.32 13.50
C ILE A 275 20.99 -4.26 12.45
N GLN A 276 20.23 -4.13 11.36
CA GLN A 276 20.49 -3.13 10.32
C GLN A 276 20.34 -1.69 10.83
N LEU A 277 19.45 -1.47 11.80
CA LEU A 277 19.29 -0.19 12.46
C LEU A 277 20.41 0.10 13.47
N ASN A 278 21.37 -0.81 13.69
CA ASN A 278 22.44 -0.72 14.70
C ASN A 278 21.88 -0.48 16.11
N ILE A 279 20.76 -1.12 16.44
CA ILE A 279 20.11 -1.01 17.75
C ILE A 279 20.45 -2.26 18.57
N PRO A 280 20.99 -2.12 19.79
CA PRO A 280 21.31 -3.27 20.65
C PRO A 280 20.04 -4.08 20.94
N THR A 281 20.01 -5.35 20.54
CA THR A 281 18.95 -6.28 20.95
C THR A 281 19.20 -6.69 22.39
N LEU A 282 18.19 -6.57 23.26
CA LEU A 282 18.31 -6.91 24.66
C LEU A 282 18.48 -8.45 24.79
N GLY A 283 19.69 -8.92 25.14
CA GLY A 283 19.97 -10.35 25.39
C GLY A 283 20.96 -11.04 24.44
N SER A 284 21.48 -10.34 23.43
CA SER A 284 22.50 -10.89 22.51
C SER A 284 23.90 -10.37 22.87
N GLN A 285 24.68 -11.15 23.63
CA GLN A 285 26.14 -10.98 23.67
C GLN A 285 26.72 -11.41 22.32
N ASP A 286 27.44 -10.50 21.66
CA ASP A 286 28.47 -10.76 20.65
C ASP A 286 28.20 -11.91 19.65
N THR A 287 27.25 -11.71 18.74
CA THR A 287 27.29 -12.35 17.42
C THR A 287 26.78 -11.38 16.36
N ILE A 288 27.63 -10.46 15.88
CA ILE A 288 27.46 -9.91 14.53
C ILE A 288 27.79 -11.08 13.58
N GLY A 289 26.81 -11.95 13.39
CA GLY A 289 26.86 -12.99 12.36
C GLY A 289 26.99 -12.34 10.99
N TYR A 290 27.58 -13.08 10.04
CA TYR A 290 27.68 -12.72 8.64
C TYR A 290 26.32 -12.22 8.12
N ILE A 291 26.21 -10.92 7.78
CA ILE A 291 25.00 -10.36 7.17
C ILE A 291 24.90 -10.95 5.76
N ASP A 292 23.93 -11.83 5.54
CA ASP A 292 23.66 -12.34 4.20
C ASP A 292 23.05 -11.24 3.32
N PHE A 293 23.89 -10.62 2.49
CA PHE A 293 23.52 -9.56 1.56
C PHE A 293 22.42 -9.98 0.56
N GLN A 294 22.20 -11.28 0.35
CA GLN A 294 21.15 -11.74 -0.56
C GLN A 294 19.74 -11.37 -0.05
N HIS A 295 19.54 -11.40 1.27
CA HIS A 295 18.27 -11.02 1.90
C HIS A 295 18.02 -9.51 1.94
N LEU A 296 19.02 -8.69 1.56
CA LEU A 296 18.90 -7.22 1.49
C LEU A 296 18.82 -6.71 0.06
N ARG A 297 19.07 -7.55 -0.94
CA ARG A 297 18.98 -7.12 -2.33
C ARG A 297 17.51 -6.91 -2.68
N ILE A 298 17.17 -5.78 -3.29
CA ILE A 298 15.81 -5.48 -3.77
C ILE A 298 15.51 -6.37 -5.00
N ARG A 299 14.30 -6.92 -5.09
CA ARG A 299 13.85 -7.68 -6.27
C ARG A 299 13.50 -6.72 -7.41
N LEU A 300 14.38 -6.63 -8.40
CA LEU A 300 14.14 -5.91 -9.64
C LEU A 300 14.38 -6.84 -10.82
N THR A 301 13.44 -6.82 -11.76
CA THR A 301 13.52 -7.56 -13.02
C THR A 301 13.24 -6.61 -14.18
N VAL A 302 13.54 -7.04 -15.41
CA VAL A 302 13.17 -6.28 -16.63
C VAL A 302 11.66 -6.05 -16.78
N TYR A 303 10.83 -6.77 -16.01
CA TYR A 303 9.37 -6.65 -16.01
C TYR A 303 8.84 -5.79 -14.85
N SER A 304 9.69 -5.38 -13.90
CA SER A 304 9.32 -4.55 -12.76
C SER A 304 8.81 -3.18 -13.25
N LYS A 305 7.54 -2.89 -12.95
CA LYS A 305 6.92 -1.59 -13.26
C LYS A 305 6.94 -0.62 -12.10
N LYS A 306 6.92 -1.15 -10.88
CA LYS A 306 6.90 -0.37 -9.65
C LYS A 306 7.94 -0.90 -8.68
N LEU A 307 8.54 0.01 -7.93
CA LEU A 307 9.43 -0.28 -6.82
C LEU A 307 8.86 0.40 -5.57
N ASN A 308 8.34 -0.39 -4.64
CA ASN A 308 7.78 0.11 -3.39
C ASN A 308 8.67 -0.30 -2.20
N LEU A 309 9.31 0.70 -1.59
CA LEU A 309 10.15 0.58 -0.38
C LEU A 309 9.53 1.37 0.79
N PHE A 310 8.24 1.66 0.72
CA PHE A 310 7.51 2.42 1.73
C PHE A 310 7.76 1.85 3.14
N ASP A 311 8.18 2.73 4.05
CA ASP A 311 8.35 2.41 5.47
C ASP A 311 9.40 1.32 5.78
N CYS A 312 10.45 1.26 4.94
CA CYS A 312 11.64 0.45 5.17
C CYS A 312 12.85 1.33 5.53
N PRO A 313 12.94 1.89 6.75
CA PRO A 313 14.03 2.79 7.15
C PRO A 313 15.40 2.12 7.22
N GLN A 314 15.46 0.79 7.21
CA GLN A 314 16.68 -0.01 7.08
C GLN A 314 17.30 0.07 5.68
N ILE A 315 16.54 0.52 4.67
CA ILE A 315 17.06 0.71 3.31
C ILE A 315 18.01 1.91 3.28
N THR A 316 19.23 1.65 2.82
CA THR A 316 20.28 2.65 2.65
C THR A 316 20.68 2.77 1.18
N TYR A 317 21.50 3.78 0.88
CA TYR A 317 22.12 3.90 -0.43
C TYR A 317 22.91 2.64 -0.84
N ALA A 318 23.56 1.96 0.11
CA ALA A 318 24.28 0.71 -0.14
C ALA A 318 23.35 -0.42 -0.59
N VAL A 319 22.19 -0.55 0.05
CA VAL A 319 21.15 -1.52 -0.34
C VAL A 319 20.65 -1.24 -1.76
N LEU A 320 20.29 0.01 -2.04
CA LEU A 320 19.81 0.41 -3.36
C LEU A 320 20.86 0.13 -4.43
N LEU A 321 22.11 0.55 -4.20
CA LEU A 321 23.20 0.38 -5.14
C LEU A 321 23.55 -1.09 -5.38
N SER A 322 23.63 -1.91 -4.33
CA SER A 322 23.87 -3.37 -4.46
C SER A 322 22.80 -4.08 -5.28
N SER A 323 21.59 -3.52 -5.31
CA SER A 323 20.47 -4.06 -6.07
C SER A 323 20.52 -3.69 -7.55
N LEU A 324 21.11 -2.53 -7.87
CA LEU A 324 21.21 -1.97 -9.23
C LEU A 324 22.49 -2.38 -9.98
N ILE A 325 23.42 -3.06 -9.32
CA ILE A 325 24.67 -3.55 -9.94
C ILE A 325 24.47 -4.99 -10.46
N PRO A 326 25.07 -5.38 -11.60
CA PRO A 326 25.07 -6.76 -12.09
C PRO A 326 25.56 -7.76 -11.03
N SER A 327 24.93 -8.93 -10.95
CA SER A 327 25.34 -9.99 -10.02
C SER A 327 26.77 -10.48 -10.27
N SER A 328 27.25 -10.41 -11.52
CA SER A 328 28.64 -10.70 -11.89
C SER A 328 29.63 -9.81 -11.16
N ASP A 329 29.31 -8.52 -11.01
CA ASP A 329 30.24 -7.53 -10.46
C ASP A 329 30.33 -7.63 -8.93
N LEU A 330 29.32 -8.23 -8.29
CA LEU A 330 29.34 -8.56 -6.86
C LEU A 330 30.30 -9.72 -6.52
N THR A 331 30.76 -10.47 -7.53
CA THR A 331 31.80 -11.50 -7.33
C THR A 331 33.21 -10.92 -7.28
N ASP A 332 33.40 -9.65 -7.68
CA ASP A 332 34.66 -8.93 -7.49
C ASP A 332 34.89 -8.65 -5.99
N PRO A 333 35.93 -9.24 -5.36
CA PRO A 333 36.19 -9.08 -3.93
C PRO A 333 36.49 -7.62 -3.55
N THR A 334 36.96 -6.78 -4.47
CA THR A 334 37.21 -5.36 -4.20
C THR A 334 35.92 -4.57 -4.17
N LEU A 335 35.00 -4.82 -5.10
CA LEU A 335 33.70 -4.16 -5.16
C LEU A 335 32.82 -4.60 -3.98
N LYS A 336 32.83 -5.90 -3.67
CA LYS A 336 32.16 -6.48 -2.51
C LYS A 336 32.63 -5.81 -1.20
N LYS A 337 33.95 -5.68 -1.02
CA LYS A 337 34.53 -5.04 0.18
C LYS A 337 34.15 -3.56 0.30
N ILE A 338 34.03 -2.83 -0.81
CA ILE A 338 33.60 -1.42 -0.74
C ILE A 338 32.11 -1.32 -0.40
N ILE A 339 31.26 -2.19 -0.96
CA ILE A 339 29.85 -2.26 -0.59
C ILE A 339 29.70 -2.62 0.90
N GLU A 340 30.45 -3.61 1.39
CA GLU A 340 30.53 -3.98 2.81
C GLU A 340 30.98 -2.79 3.70
N ASN A 341 31.92 -1.96 3.24
CA ASN A 341 32.34 -0.75 3.93
C ASN A 341 31.23 0.33 3.96
N LEU A 342 30.41 0.43 2.90
CA LEU A 342 29.26 1.34 2.86
C LEU A 342 28.14 0.92 3.83
N PHE A 343 28.04 -0.37 4.15
CA PHE A 343 27.12 -0.89 5.17
C PHE A 343 27.60 -0.58 6.61
N THR A 344 28.90 -0.56 6.86
CA THR A 344 29.49 -0.46 8.22
C THR A 344 29.81 0.99 8.66
N ASN A 345 30.14 1.90 7.74
CA ASN A 345 30.61 3.25 8.07
C ASN A 345 29.53 4.34 7.95
N SER A 346 28.66 4.46 8.95
CA SER A 346 27.66 5.54 9.02
C SER A 346 28.25 6.95 9.28
N ARG A 347 29.47 7.05 9.84
CA ARG A 347 30.10 8.31 10.29
C ARG A 347 31.14 8.94 9.36
N HIS A 348 31.70 8.21 8.39
CA HIS A 348 32.73 8.71 7.46
C HIS A 348 32.23 8.78 6.00
N ARG A 349 31.08 9.44 5.79
CA ARG A 349 30.34 9.49 4.52
C ARG A 349 31.08 10.12 3.32
N VAL A 350 32.19 10.83 3.51
CA VAL A 350 32.73 11.74 2.46
C VAL A 350 33.94 11.19 1.70
N ARG A 351 34.80 10.40 2.34
CA ARG A 351 36.09 9.98 1.74
C ARG A 351 35.94 8.77 0.80
N ASP A 352 35.15 7.78 1.20
CA ASP A 352 34.87 6.59 0.39
C ASP A 352 33.88 6.87 -0.76
N ARG A 353 33.00 7.89 -0.59
CA ARG A 353 32.08 8.38 -1.63
C ARG A 353 32.77 8.88 -2.90
N ARG A 354 33.89 9.61 -2.76
CA ARG A 354 34.64 10.15 -3.91
C ARG A 354 35.34 9.05 -4.69
N ALA A 355 35.84 8.01 -4.00
CA ALA A 355 36.42 6.84 -4.65
C ALA A 355 35.38 6.05 -5.46
N PHE A 356 34.11 6.02 -5.00
CA PHE A 356 33.01 5.35 -5.69
C PHE A 356 32.45 6.15 -6.88
N GLN A 357 32.21 7.46 -6.72
CA GLN A 357 31.74 8.34 -7.81
C GLN A 357 32.76 8.49 -8.95
N GLN A 358 34.07 8.30 -8.66
CA GLN A 358 35.13 8.34 -9.68
C GLN A 358 35.22 7.04 -10.51
N ARG A 359 34.69 5.91 -10.03
CA ARG A 359 34.52 4.70 -10.86
C ARG A 359 33.17 4.77 -11.56
N GLN A 360 33.15 4.84 -12.88
CA GLN A 360 31.94 4.62 -13.68
C GLN A 360 31.48 3.17 -13.49
N LEU A 361 30.71 2.87 -12.44
CA LEU A 361 29.99 1.61 -12.36
C LEU A 361 28.84 1.63 -13.37
N GLN A 362 28.77 0.59 -14.19
CA GLN A 362 27.67 0.37 -15.11
C GLN A 362 26.48 -0.18 -14.32
N THR A 363 25.55 0.69 -13.94
CA THR A 363 24.29 0.27 -13.30
C THR A 363 23.39 -0.42 -14.33
N VAL A 364 22.66 -1.44 -13.90
CA VAL A 364 21.61 -2.08 -14.69
C VAL A 364 20.47 -1.09 -14.91
N THR A 365 19.97 -1.05 -16.14
CA THR A 365 18.80 -0.27 -16.53
C THR A 365 17.54 -1.15 -16.46
N PHE A 366 16.48 -0.59 -15.89
CA PHE A 366 15.16 -1.21 -15.76
C PHE A 366 14.14 -0.30 -16.45
N GLU A 367 14.04 -0.41 -17.76
CA GLU A 367 13.20 0.48 -18.60
C GLU A 367 11.71 0.41 -18.28
N ALA A 368 11.24 -0.71 -17.71
CA ALA A 368 9.83 -0.88 -17.36
C ALA A 368 9.42 -0.12 -16.08
N VAL A 369 10.36 0.30 -15.23
CA VAL A 369 10.07 0.95 -13.94
C VAL A 369 9.53 2.36 -14.19
N GLN A 370 8.30 2.59 -13.74
CA GLN A 370 7.55 3.83 -13.90
C GLN A 370 7.19 4.48 -12.56
N GLU A 371 7.19 3.73 -11.46
CA GLU A 371 6.87 4.22 -10.13
C GLU A 371 7.93 3.80 -9.11
N VAL A 372 8.39 4.76 -8.31
CA VAL A 372 9.29 4.54 -7.18
C VAL A 372 8.71 5.22 -5.94
N ASP A 373 8.52 4.43 -4.88
CA ASP A 373 8.12 4.91 -3.56
C ASP A 373 9.21 4.61 -2.53
N ILE A 374 9.78 5.68 -1.97
CA ILE A 374 10.78 5.65 -0.89
C ILE A 374 10.29 6.40 0.36
N SER A 375 8.98 6.62 0.47
CA SER A 375 8.39 7.35 1.59
C SER A 375 8.77 6.68 2.93
N LYS A 376 9.00 7.52 3.96
CA LYS A 376 9.49 7.11 5.29
C LYS A 376 10.87 6.41 5.35
N CYS A 377 11.62 6.29 4.25
CA CYS A 377 13.00 5.76 4.25
C CYS A 377 14.05 6.77 4.78
N GLN A 378 14.02 7.11 6.07
CA GLN A 378 14.79 8.24 6.63
C GLN A 378 16.32 8.15 6.47
N ARG A 379 16.88 6.95 6.35
CA ARG A 379 18.32 6.74 6.14
C ARG A 379 18.75 6.92 4.70
N LEU A 380 17.82 6.89 3.75
CA LEU A 380 18.08 7.10 2.33
C LEU A 380 18.09 8.60 2.03
N LEU A 381 19.27 9.13 1.67
CA LEU A 381 19.36 10.52 1.21
C LEU A 381 18.86 10.60 -0.22
N ILE A 382 17.88 11.47 -0.44
CA ILE A 382 17.19 11.58 -1.74
C ILE A 382 18.14 12.06 -2.83
N GLU A 383 19.04 12.99 -2.54
CA GLU A 383 20.06 13.44 -3.51
C GLU A 383 20.88 12.25 -4.07
N GLU A 384 21.19 11.26 -3.23
CA GLU A 384 21.91 10.05 -3.66
C GLU A 384 21.01 9.07 -4.41
N ALA A 385 19.77 8.93 -3.96
CA ALA A 385 18.80 8.04 -4.59
C ALA A 385 18.43 8.52 -6.00
N VAL A 386 18.29 9.84 -6.20
CA VAL A 386 18.02 10.45 -7.50
C VAL A 386 19.11 10.09 -8.50
N ASP A 387 20.39 10.16 -8.14
CA ASP A 387 21.48 9.76 -9.04
C ASP A 387 21.39 8.29 -9.50
N CYS A 388 20.89 7.40 -8.64
CA CYS A 388 20.60 6.02 -9.01
C CYS A 388 19.39 5.93 -9.95
N PHE A 389 18.30 6.63 -9.63
CA PHE A 389 17.05 6.57 -10.40
C PHE A 389 17.22 7.14 -11.81
N CYS A 390 17.93 8.25 -11.98
CA CYS A 390 18.17 8.84 -13.30
C CYS A 390 18.92 7.90 -14.24
N LYS A 391 19.80 7.05 -13.70
CA LYS A 391 20.59 6.09 -14.49
C LYS A 391 19.84 4.78 -14.72
N SER A 392 19.17 4.27 -13.69
CA SER A 392 18.55 2.94 -13.73
C SER A 392 17.10 2.93 -14.19
N PHE A 393 16.35 4.04 -14.06
CA PHE A 393 14.91 4.11 -14.33
C PHE A 393 14.57 5.23 -15.35
N PRO A 394 14.93 5.07 -16.62
CA PRO A 394 14.74 6.11 -17.64
C PRO A 394 13.28 6.44 -17.93
N SER A 395 12.35 5.53 -17.62
CA SER A 395 10.90 5.67 -17.84
C SER A 395 10.13 6.13 -16.60
N LEU A 396 10.82 6.63 -15.57
CA LEU A 396 10.21 7.02 -14.30
C LEU A 396 9.18 8.14 -14.48
N ARG A 397 7.95 7.89 -14.00
CA ARG A 397 6.79 8.80 -14.10
C ARG A 397 6.26 9.25 -12.74
N VAL A 398 6.30 8.37 -11.76
CA VAL A 398 5.76 8.59 -10.41
C VAL A 398 6.88 8.48 -9.40
N PHE A 399 7.04 9.53 -8.59
CA PHE A 399 8.03 9.56 -7.52
C PHE A 399 7.39 9.97 -6.20
N LYS A 400 7.46 9.07 -5.20
CA LYS A 400 6.93 9.30 -3.85
C LYS A 400 8.07 9.28 -2.84
N ALA A 401 8.17 10.35 -2.07
CA ALA A 401 9.18 10.55 -1.03
C ALA A 401 8.56 11.28 0.18
N ALA A 402 7.35 10.86 0.56
CA ALA A 402 6.62 11.44 1.67
C ALA A 402 7.35 11.18 3.01
N TYR A 403 7.16 12.11 3.95
CA TYR A 403 7.74 12.13 5.30
C TYR A 403 9.28 12.21 5.36
N LEU A 404 9.93 12.58 4.25
CA LEU A 404 11.37 12.80 4.17
C LEU A 404 11.71 14.30 4.20
N LEU A 405 12.23 14.76 5.34
CA LEU A 405 12.58 16.17 5.58
C LEU A 405 13.83 16.66 4.82
N ASN A 406 14.53 15.76 4.13
CA ASN A 406 15.83 16.04 3.51
C ASN A 406 15.73 16.63 2.10
N ILE A 407 14.52 16.84 1.56
CA ILE A 407 14.34 17.52 0.27
C ILE A 407 14.29 19.02 0.52
N ARG A 408 15.04 19.80 -0.26
CA ARG A 408 14.89 21.25 -0.34
C ARG A 408 14.44 21.62 -1.76
N THR A 409 14.00 22.85 -1.97
CA THR A 409 13.62 23.37 -3.29
C THR A 409 14.64 23.02 -4.38
N MET A 410 15.95 23.10 -4.08
CA MET A 410 17.00 22.76 -5.05
C MET A 410 17.02 21.27 -5.43
N GLY A 411 16.89 20.36 -4.45
CA GLY A 411 16.85 18.91 -4.72
C GLY A 411 15.60 18.50 -5.51
N PHE A 412 14.47 19.18 -5.26
CA PHE A 412 13.26 19.01 -6.06
C PHE A 412 13.45 19.45 -7.52
N LEU A 413 14.08 20.61 -7.76
CA LEU A 413 14.37 21.08 -9.11
C LEU A 413 15.37 20.16 -9.85
N GLN A 414 16.38 19.64 -9.15
CA GLN A 414 17.33 18.68 -9.72
C GLN A 414 16.67 17.35 -10.13
N LEU A 415 15.69 16.86 -9.35
CA LEU A 415 14.91 15.68 -9.71
C LEU A 415 14.18 15.90 -11.04
N LEU A 416 13.51 17.04 -11.18
CA LEU A 416 12.76 17.40 -12.39
C LEU A 416 13.68 17.58 -13.61
N GLU A 417 14.87 18.15 -13.41
CA GLU A 417 15.86 18.32 -14.48
C GLU A 417 16.41 16.98 -14.97
N LYS A 418 16.73 16.06 -14.06
CA LYS A 418 17.37 14.79 -14.41
C LYS A 418 16.38 13.69 -14.84
N CYS A 419 15.10 13.78 -14.46
CA CYS A 419 14.07 12.79 -14.77
C CYS A 419 12.93 13.43 -15.61
N ALA A 420 13.13 13.51 -16.92
CA ALA A 420 12.28 14.28 -17.84
C ALA A 420 10.82 13.78 -17.99
N PHE A 421 10.52 12.53 -17.62
CA PHE A 421 9.19 11.93 -17.76
C PHE A 421 8.35 11.93 -16.48
N ILE A 422 8.87 12.51 -15.39
CA ILE A 422 8.11 12.59 -14.13
C ILE A 422 6.87 13.45 -14.33
N CYS A 423 5.72 12.89 -13.97
CA CYS A 423 4.43 13.55 -14.03
C CYS A 423 3.67 13.53 -12.70
N GLU A 424 4.05 12.67 -11.74
CA GLU A 424 3.45 12.60 -10.41
C GLU A 424 4.53 12.67 -9.34
N ILE A 425 4.38 13.61 -8.40
CA ILE A 425 5.33 13.82 -7.29
C ILE A 425 4.57 13.96 -5.97
N ASP A 426 4.97 13.16 -4.99
CA ASP A 426 4.51 13.28 -3.61
C ASP A 426 5.69 13.53 -2.66
N LEU A 427 5.72 14.74 -2.10
CA LEU A 427 6.67 15.18 -1.08
C LEU A 427 5.95 15.63 0.19
N THR A 428 4.81 15.02 0.50
CA THR A 428 4.09 15.27 1.76
C THR A 428 5.06 15.22 2.93
N VAL A 429 4.95 16.16 3.86
CA VAL A 429 5.58 16.04 5.17
C VAL A 429 4.52 16.00 6.23
N ASP A 430 4.96 15.78 7.45
CA ASP A 430 4.08 15.63 8.58
C ASP A 430 3.18 16.86 8.78
N ILE A 431 1.92 16.72 8.38
CA ILE A 431 0.86 17.72 8.54
C ILE A 431 0.20 17.64 9.91
N THR A 432 0.49 16.59 10.71
CA THR A 432 0.03 16.58 12.10
C THR A 432 0.69 17.77 12.76
N PRO A 433 -0.06 18.79 13.18
CA PRO A 433 0.54 20.03 13.55
C PRO A 433 1.61 19.79 14.62
N VAL A 434 2.87 20.12 14.30
CA VAL A 434 3.90 20.28 15.33
C VAL A 434 3.37 21.22 16.42
N LEU A 435 2.48 22.15 16.02
CA LEU A 435 1.70 23.06 16.84
C LEU A 435 0.25 23.12 16.34
N PRO A 436 -0.78 22.69 17.09
CA PRO A 436 -2.18 22.80 16.66
C PRO A 436 -2.50 24.21 16.13
N ALA A 437 -3.40 24.32 15.15
CA ALA A 437 -3.74 25.59 14.49
C ALA A 437 -4.20 26.74 15.43
N GLN A 438 -4.45 26.43 16.72
CA GLN A 438 -4.83 27.39 17.77
C GLN A 438 -3.75 27.60 18.84
N VAL A 439 -2.47 27.49 18.46
CA VAL A 439 -1.35 27.58 19.39
C VAL A 439 -0.59 28.89 19.22
N THR A 440 -0.33 29.59 20.32
CA THR A 440 0.48 30.83 20.32
C THR A 440 1.95 30.47 20.56
N VAL A 441 2.84 30.76 19.61
CA VAL A 441 4.30 30.61 19.82
C VAL A 441 4.77 31.72 20.76
N LEU A 442 5.30 31.34 21.92
CA LEU A 442 5.81 32.28 22.92
C LEU A 442 7.29 32.60 22.69
N SER A 443 8.08 31.59 22.30
CA SER A 443 9.50 31.75 21.95
C SER A 443 9.96 30.61 21.04
N SER A 444 10.83 30.88 20.07
CA SER A 444 11.56 29.86 19.32
C SER A 444 13.03 30.23 19.26
N SER A 445 13.93 29.28 19.53
CA SER A 445 15.37 29.50 19.51
C SER A 445 16.11 28.25 19.04
N PRO A 446 17.15 28.38 18.19
CA PRO A 446 18.12 27.31 17.98
C PRO A 446 18.94 27.11 19.26
N ALA A 447 19.04 25.88 19.77
CA ALA A 447 19.92 25.59 20.89
C ALA A 447 21.37 25.47 20.38
N VAL A 448 22.28 26.28 20.92
CA VAL A 448 23.73 26.16 20.66
C VAL A 448 24.23 24.87 21.32
N ILE A 449 24.48 23.84 20.52
CA ILE A 449 25.19 22.63 20.96
C ILE A 449 26.69 22.98 20.96
N PRO A 450 27.48 22.66 22.00
CA PRO A 450 28.93 22.80 21.92
C PRO A 450 29.44 21.95 20.76
N PRO A 451 30.33 22.49 19.89
CA PRO A 451 30.75 21.78 18.70
C PRO A 451 31.43 20.46 19.10
N VAL A 452 30.86 19.35 18.64
CA VAL A 452 31.64 18.12 18.43
C VAL A 452 32.78 18.54 17.48
N PRO A 453 34.05 18.19 17.74
CA PRO A 453 35.16 18.67 16.92
C PRO A 453 34.97 18.20 15.47
N GLU A 454 34.49 19.10 14.62
CA GLU A 454 34.40 18.90 13.19
C GLU A 454 35.82 18.90 12.63
N SER A 455 36.24 17.78 12.05
CA SER A 455 37.37 17.75 11.14
C SER A 455 37.03 18.60 9.92
N SER A 456 37.66 19.78 9.85
CA SER A 456 37.75 20.71 8.72
C SER A 456 36.42 21.12 8.09
N SER A 457 36.07 22.39 8.36
CA SER A 457 35.21 23.23 7.54
C SER A 457 35.43 22.95 6.05
N VAL A 458 34.45 22.31 5.42
CA VAL A 458 34.33 22.31 3.96
C VAL A 458 33.91 23.73 3.60
N GLU A 459 34.86 24.54 3.13
CA GLU A 459 34.54 25.56 2.15
C GLU A 459 33.79 24.83 1.03
N TYR A 460 32.47 24.97 1.02
CA TYR A 460 31.74 24.85 -0.23
C TYR A 460 32.40 25.90 -1.12
N LYS A 461 33.30 25.47 -2.01
CA LYS A 461 33.43 26.17 -3.29
C LYS A 461 32.00 26.37 -3.72
N ALA A 462 31.58 27.63 -3.78
CA ALA A 462 30.36 27.99 -4.45
C ALA A 462 30.39 27.23 -5.78
N VAL A 463 29.62 26.14 -5.84
CA VAL A 463 29.12 25.68 -7.12
C VAL A 463 28.45 26.93 -7.61
N GLU A 464 29.01 27.48 -8.69
CA GLU A 464 28.55 28.73 -9.30
C GLU A 464 27.06 28.77 -9.14
N ILE A 465 26.56 29.89 -8.60
CA ILE A 465 25.17 30.25 -8.76
C ILE A 465 24.98 30.25 -10.27
N MET A 466 24.58 29.10 -10.81
CA MET A 466 24.02 29.00 -12.14
C MET A 466 22.78 29.85 -11.99
N LEU A 467 22.92 31.10 -12.42
CA LEU A 467 21.81 31.94 -12.81
C LEU A 467 20.93 31.01 -13.63
N PHE A 468 19.85 30.53 -13.01
CA PHE A 468 18.82 29.82 -13.73
C PHE A 468 18.45 30.74 -14.87
N ASN A 469 18.85 30.35 -16.08
CA ASN A 469 18.42 31.02 -17.29
C ASN A 469 16.89 31.13 -17.21
N LYS A 470 16.34 32.21 -17.76
CA LYS A 470 14.92 32.61 -17.72
C LYS A 470 13.90 31.56 -18.25
N SER A 471 14.33 30.32 -18.46
CA SER A 471 13.54 29.14 -18.79
C SER A 471 13.94 28.01 -17.83
N GLY A 472 13.18 27.82 -16.75
CA GLY A 472 13.33 26.63 -15.88
C GLY A 472 13.03 25.34 -16.64
N PRO A 473 13.33 24.15 -16.08
CA PRO A 473 12.94 22.88 -16.69
C PRO A 473 11.42 22.87 -16.92
N PRO A 474 10.94 22.31 -18.04
CA PRO A 474 9.52 22.35 -18.37
C PRO A 474 8.71 21.53 -17.36
N LEU A 475 8.06 22.22 -16.42
CA LEU A 475 7.05 21.63 -15.52
C LEU A 475 5.80 21.18 -16.28
N SER A 476 5.74 21.37 -17.61
CA SER A 476 4.60 21.08 -18.48
C SER A 476 4.06 19.65 -18.39
N ASN A 477 4.89 18.69 -17.94
CA ASN A 477 4.51 17.28 -17.82
C ASN A 477 3.90 16.90 -16.46
N VAL A 478 3.99 17.77 -15.44
CA VAL A 478 3.50 17.47 -14.09
C VAL A 478 1.98 17.57 -14.07
N THR A 479 1.33 16.45 -13.72
CA THR A 479 -0.13 16.34 -13.60
C THR A 479 -0.59 16.14 -12.16
N LYS A 480 0.27 15.61 -11.28
CA LYS A 480 -0.02 15.47 -9.85
C LYS A 480 1.12 16.01 -8.99
N LEU A 481 0.79 16.91 -8.08
CA LEU A 481 1.73 17.53 -7.17
C LEU A 481 1.17 17.57 -5.76
N THR A 482 1.86 16.89 -4.84
CA THR A 482 1.51 16.84 -3.42
C THR A 482 2.67 17.38 -2.58
N LEU A 483 2.41 18.49 -1.89
CA LEU A 483 3.37 19.25 -1.09
C LEU A 483 2.83 19.55 0.32
N GLU A 484 1.87 18.76 0.79
CA GLU A 484 1.18 19.03 2.06
C GLU A 484 2.16 19.18 3.23
N GLY A 485 1.93 20.18 4.07
CA GLY A 485 2.73 20.49 5.26
C GLY A 485 4.10 21.11 5.00
N ARG A 486 4.53 21.24 3.73
CA ARG A 486 5.86 21.78 3.41
C ARG A 486 5.91 23.28 3.65
N THR A 487 6.91 23.73 4.41
CA THR A 487 7.18 25.15 4.67
C THR A 487 8.44 25.65 3.98
N ASP A 488 9.29 24.73 3.52
CA ASP A 488 10.60 24.95 2.91
C ASP A 488 10.58 24.93 1.38
N VAL A 489 9.44 24.56 0.78
CA VAL A 489 9.18 24.68 -0.66
C VAL A 489 8.38 25.95 -0.91
N CYS A 490 8.94 26.87 -1.69
CA CYS A 490 8.27 28.13 -2.02
C CYS A 490 7.21 27.88 -3.10
N VAL A 491 5.93 27.80 -2.68
CA VAL A 491 4.78 27.65 -3.60
C VAL A 491 4.66 28.84 -4.55
N GLN A 492 5.14 30.03 -4.18
CA GLN A 492 5.19 31.17 -5.09
C GLN A 492 6.16 30.94 -6.26
N ALA A 493 7.32 30.31 -6.00
CA ALA A 493 8.27 29.94 -7.05
C ALA A 493 7.69 28.86 -7.98
N LEU A 494 6.90 27.94 -7.42
CA LEU A 494 6.11 26.97 -8.19
C LEU A 494 5.03 27.68 -9.02
N SER A 495 4.23 28.58 -8.43
CA SER A 495 3.22 29.35 -9.13
C SER A 495 3.83 30.15 -10.29
N SER A 496 4.98 30.80 -10.10
CA SER A 496 5.67 31.51 -11.18
C SER A 496 6.23 30.57 -12.26
N ALA A 497 6.66 29.37 -11.89
CA ALA A 497 7.13 28.35 -12.83
C ALA A 497 5.97 27.62 -13.52
N ILE A 498 4.77 27.69 -12.94
CA ILE A 498 3.52 27.13 -13.45
C ILE A 498 2.81 28.12 -14.38
N SER A 499 2.90 29.43 -14.10
CA SER A 499 2.15 30.49 -14.79
C SER A 499 2.75 30.97 -16.12
N ASP A 500 3.94 30.52 -16.53
CA ASP A 500 4.70 30.96 -17.72
C ASP A 500 4.21 32.30 -18.34
N SER A 501 4.38 33.38 -17.60
CA SER A 501 4.12 34.73 -18.10
C SER A 501 5.45 35.44 -18.35
N GLY A 502 6.10 35.03 -19.44
CA GLY A 502 7.00 35.94 -20.14
C GLY A 502 6.19 37.11 -20.73
N SER A 503 5.80 38.09 -19.91
CA SER A 503 5.53 39.51 -20.27
C SER A 503 4.70 40.18 -19.17
N PHE A 504 5.33 41.05 -18.40
CA PHE A 504 4.59 42.19 -17.84
C PHE A 504 4.48 43.25 -18.96
N PHE A 505 3.25 43.76 -19.15
CA PHE A 505 2.82 44.86 -20.04
C PHE A 505 2.48 44.52 -21.51
N SER A 506 1.31 43.93 -21.74
CA SER A 506 0.46 44.28 -22.90
C SER A 506 -0.96 43.77 -22.67
N GLY A 507 -1.95 44.67 -22.69
CA GLY A 507 -3.35 44.36 -22.43
C GLY A 507 -3.97 43.55 -23.57
N ASP A 508 -4.08 42.23 -23.38
CA ASP A 508 -5.17 41.42 -23.92
C ASP A 508 -5.32 40.16 -23.03
N SER A 509 -6.46 40.03 -22.34
CA SER A 509 -6.53 39.32 -21.05
C SER A 509 -7.35 38.02 -21.05
N ARG A 510 -7.58 37.38 -22.19
CA ARG A 510 -8.34 36.10 -22.23
C ARG A 510 -7.63 34.91 -22.88
N ASP A 511 -6.65 35.13 -23.76
CA ASP A 511 -6.05 34.03 -24.53
C ASP A 511 -4.76 33.44 -23.93
N ASN A 512 -4.15 34.09 -22.94
CA ASN A 512 -2.90 33.62 -22.33
C ASN A 512 -3.05 32.55 -21.23
N TYR A 513 -4.29 32.21 -20.83
CA TYR A 513 -4.55 31.21 -19.78
C TYR A 513 -4.45 29.75 -20.25
N LEU A 514 -4.37 29.52 -21.56
CA LEU A 514 -4.42 28.18 -22.15
C LEU A 514 -3.08 27.42 -22.14
N ASN A 515 -1.96 28.08 -21.82
CA ASN A 515 -0.61 27.50 -21.87
C ASN A 515 0.07 27.39 -20.50
N SER A 516 -0.60 27.68 -19.38
CA SER A 516 0.01 27.52 -18.05
C SER A 516 0.04 26.04 -17.64
N VAL A 517 1.09 25.62 -16.92
CA VAL A 517 1.21 24.25 -16.38
C VAL A 517 0.01 23.91 -15.47
N ALA A 518 -0.62 24.92 -14.86
CA ALA A 518 -1.80 24.76 -14.03
C ALA A 518 -2.99 24.17 -14.78
N SER A 519 -3.08 24.42 -16.10
CA SER A 519 -4.15 23.88 -16.95
C SER A 519 -4.11 22.35 -17.09
N ASN A 520 -2.93 21.73 -16.95
CA ASN A 520 -2.73 20.28 -17.04
C ASN A 520 -2.81 19.56 -15.68
N LEU A 521 -2.86 20.29 -14.57
CA LEU A 521 -2.90 19.71 -13.23
C LEU A 521 -4.21 18.96 -12.99
N GLN A 522 -4.08 17.68 -12.66
CA GLN A 522 -5.16 16.79 -12.24
C GLN A 522 -5.21 16.62 -10.72
N THR A 523 -4.09 16.77 -10.02
CA THR A 523 -4.04 16.71 -8.56
C THR A 523 -3.15 17.81 -8.00
N LEU A 524 -3.69 18.57 -7.06
CA LEU A 524 -2.96 19.61 -6.35
C LEU A 524 -3.29 19.52 -4.86
N HIS A 525 -2.28 19.16 -4.07
CA HIS A 525 -2.40 19.03 -2.62
C HIS A 525 -1.40 19.94 -1.94
N VAL A 526 -1.92 20.99 -1.29
CA VAL A 526 -1.12 22.04 -0.66
C VAL A 526 -1.65 22.42 0.73
N GLY A 527 -2.38 21.49 1.36
CA GLY A 527 -2.90 21.66 2.72
C GLY A 527 -1.78 21.93 3.73
N GLY A 528 -2.02 22.86 4.66
CA GLY A 528 -1.06 23.21 5.71
C GLY A 528 0.17 24.03 5.26
N CYS A 529 0.29 24.38 3.98
CA CYS A 529 1.38 25.22 3.47
C CYS A 529 1.22 26.68 3.91
N ARG A 530 2.18 27.22 4.67
CA ARG A 530 2.14 28.60 5.21
C ARG A 530 2.50 29.71 4.20
N GLY A 531 2.93 29.35 2.99
CA GLY A 531 3.38 30.29 1.94
C GLY A 531 2.33 30.68 0.90
N ILE A 532 1.06 30.31 1.11
CA ILE A 532 -0.02 30.51 0.14
C ILE A 532 -0.88 31.70 0.56
N CYS A 533 -0.85 32.78 -0.21
CA CYS A 533 -1.73 33.92 -0.02
C CYS A 533 -3.03 33.79 -0.83
N GLU A 534 -4.04 34.56 -0.44
CA GLU A 534 -5.37 34.57 -1.06
C GLU A 534 -5.33 34.89 -2.55
N SER A 535 -4.51 35.86 -2.97
CA SER A 535 -4.37 36.23 -4.39
C SER A 535 -3.83 35.08 -5.24
N SER A 536 -2.86 34.32 -4.73
CA SER A 536 -2.28 33.18 -5.44
C SER A 536 -3.29 32.03 -5.56
N LEU A 537 -4.15 31.81 -4.56
CA LEU A 537 -5.24 30.83 -4.66
C LEU A 537 -6.29 31.25 -5.68
N LEU A 538 -6.69 32.52 -5.68
CA LEU A 538 -7.64 33.06 -6.65
C LEU A 538 -7.14 32.89 -8.09
N GLU A 539 -5.88 33.24 -8.34
CA GLU A 539 -5.25 33.06 -9.66
C GLU A 539 -5.17 31.57 -10.03
N LEU A 540 -4.70 30.72 -9.12
CA LEU A 540 -4.57 29.28 -9.39
C LEU A 540 -5.91 28.61 -9.70
N MET A 541 -6.96 28.89 -8.92
CA MET A 541 -8.30 28.33 -9.14
C MET A 541 -8.91 28.77 -10.48
N SER A 542 -8.55 29.97 -10.96
CA SER A 542 -9.02 30.48 -12.26
C SER A 542 -8.41 29.73 -13.46
N GLN A 543 -7.25 29.10 -13.27
CA GLN A 543 -6.48 28.44 -14.33
C GLN A 543 -6.66 26.92 -14.37
N THR A 544 -7.13 26.31 -13.28
CA THR A 544 -7.26 24.86 -13.15
C THR A 544 -8.61 24.35 -13.65
N GLN A 545 -8.63 23.69 -14.81
CA GLN A 545 -9.88 23.19 -15.42
C GLN A 545 -10.04 21.66 -15.31
N VAL A 546 -8.94 20.91 -15.29
CA VAL A 546 -8.93 19.44 -15.33
C VAL A 546 -8.68 18.77 -13.98
N LEU A 547 -8.71 19.54 -12.89
CA LEU A 547 -8.47 19.04 -11.53
C LEU A 547 -9.49 17.95 -11.16
N LYS A 548 -8.96 16.84 -10.66
CA LYS A 548 -9.69 15.70 -10.11
C LYS A 548 -9.55 15.61 -8.59
N SER A 549 -8.50 16.17 -8.01
CA SER A 549 -8.26 16.10 -6.57
C SER A 549 -7.59 17.38 -6.08
N LEU A 550 -8.18 17.99 -5.05
CA LEU A 550 -7.79 19.31 -4.54
C LEU A 550 -7.78 19.31 -3.02
N CYS A 551 -6.61 19.57 -2.41
CA CYS A 551 -6.47 19.71 -0.96
C CYS A 551 -5.96 21.12 -0.61
N LEU A 552 -6.81 21.87 0.09
CA LEU A 552 -6.64 23.26 0.51
C LEU A 552 -6.85 23.42 2.03
N ARG A 553 -6.78 22.32 2.80
CA ARG A 553 -6.93 22.34 4.25
C ARG A 553 -6.01 23.36 4.91
N GLU A 554 -6.52 24.05 5.94
CA GLU A 554 -5.75 25.03 6.75
C GLU A 554 -5.10 26.17 5.93
N THR A 555 -5.64 26.47 4.75
CA THR A 555 -5.24 27.64 3.95
C THR A 555 -6.16 28.84 4.22
N ASN A 556 -5.79 30.02 3.71
CA ASN A 556 -6.63 31.22 3.74
C ASN A 556 -7.71 31.22 2.63
N LEU A 557 -8.32 30.07 2.36
CA LEU A 557 -9.34 29.91 1.33
C LEU A 557 -10.61 30.71 1.68
N VAL A 558 -11.14 31.43 0.69
CA VAL A 558 -12.37 32.22 0.75
C VAL A 558 -13.34 31.79 -0.36
N ASP A 559 -14.63 32.07 -0.18
CA ASP A 559 -15.70 31.69 -1.11
C ASP A 559 -15.43 32.13 -2.56
N GLN A 560 -14.88 33.33 -2.76
CA GLN A 560 -14.58 33.86 -4.10
C GLN A 560 -13.63 32.97 -4.90
N ALA A 561 -12.68 32.29 -4.23
CA ALA A 561 -11.76 31.38 -4.90
C ALA A 561 -12.47 30.11 -5.40
N LEU A 562 -13.45 29.61 -4.65
CA LEU A 562 -14.28 28.47 -5.08
C LEU A 562 -15.26 28.86 -6.18
N TYR A 563 -15.88 30.04 -6.13
CA TYR A 563 -16.73 30.51 -7.22
C TYR A 563 -15.96 30.71 -8.54
N ASN A 564 -14.68 31.03 -8.47
CA ASN A 564 -13.81 31.15 -9.64
C ASN A 564 -13.33 29.79 -10.19
N PHE A 565 -13.56 28.69 -9.47
CA PHE A 565 -13.16 27.36 -9.94
C PHE A 565 -14.07 26.91 -11.10
N ILE A 566 -13.49 26.78 -12.29
CA ILE A 566 -14.24 26.46 -13.52
C ILE A 566 -14.38 24.94 -13.72
N GLY A 567 -13.59 24.12 -13.03
CA GLY A 567 -13.53 22.66 -13.21
C GLY A 567 -14.83 21.92 -12.85
N SER A 568 -15.09 20.82 -13.58
CA SER A 568 -16.28 19.97 -13.42
C SER A 568 -15.93 18.47 -13.36
N SER A 569 -14.67 18.14 -13.04
CA SER A 569 -14.13 16.76 -13.00
C SER A 569 -13.60 16.37 -11.62
N LEU A 570 -13.89 17.15 -10.60
CA LEU A 570 -13.40 16.97 -9.24
C LEU A 570 -14.01 15.72 -8.61
N LYS A 571 -13.14 14.88 -8.03
CA LYS A 571 -13.48 13.65 -7.32
C LYS A 571 -13.12 13.71 -5.84
N MET A 572 -12.15 14.55 -5.47
CA MET A 572 -11.73 14.75 -4.08
C MET A 572 -11.57 16.24 -3.79
N LEU A 573 -12.18 16.69 -2.70
CA LEU A 573 -12.08 18.05 -2.19
C LEU A 573 -11.79 18.03 -0.69
N ASP A 574 -10.67 18.60 -0.27
CA ASP A 574 -10.39 18.91 1.13
C ASP A 574 -10.27 20.42 1.34
N VAL A 575 -11.21 20.94 2.11
CA VAL A 575 -11.34 22.35 2.51
C VAL A 575 -11.40 22.48 4.03
N SER A 576 -10.96 21.45 4.76
CA SER A 576 -11.04 21.39 6.21
C SER A 576 -10.35 22.57 6.88
N ASN A 577 -10.91 23.05 7.98
CA ASN A 577 -10.44 24.21 8.74
C ASN A 577 -10.28 25.51 7.92
N THR A 578 -11.05 25.68 6.85
CA THR A 578 -11.13 26.95 6.10
C THR A 578 -12.38 27.77 6.50
N LYS A 579 -12.58 28.93 5.88
CA LYS A 579 -13.69 29.86 6.18
C LYS A 579 -14.85 29.80 5.18
N ILE A 580 -14.92 28.75 4.37
CA ILE A 580 -15.91 28.66 3.30
C ILE A 580 -17.35 28.50 3.80
N SER A 581 -18.31 29.02 3.06
CA SER A 581 -19.74 28.87 3.34
C SER A 581 -20.34 27.58 2.74
N GLY A 582 -21.52 27.19 3.25
CA GLY A 582 -22.29 26.07 2.69
C GLY A 582 -22.67 26.29 1.21
N ALA A 583 -22.97 27.54 0.83
CA ALA A 583 -23.31 27.90 -0.55
C ALA A 583 -22.12 27.73 -1.51
N ALA A 584 -20.91 28.14 -1.10
CA ALA A 584 -19.71 27.93 -1.91
C ALA A 584 -19.38 26.44 -2.08
N LEU A 585 -19.61 25.63 -1.03
CA LEU A 585 -19.41 24.19 -1.11
C LEU A 585 -20.46 23.51 -2.01
N ALA A 586 -21.74 23.88 -1.87
CA ALA A 586 -22.83 23.40 -2.72
C ALA A 586 -22.58 23.74 -4.20
N TYR A 587 -22.10 24.95 -4.50
CA TYR A 587 -21.71 25.36 -5.85
C TYR A 587 -20.68 24.41 -6.47
N ILE A 588 -19.65 24.02 -5.71
CA ILE A 588 -18.62 23.09 -6.21
C ILE A 588 -19.18 21.68 -6.39
N ILE A 589 -19.95 21.16 -5.44
CA ILE A 589 -20.53 19.81 -5.51
C ILE A 589 -21.49 19.70 -6.69
N HIS A 590 -22.36 20.70 -6.88
CA HIS A 590 -23.29 20.76 -8.01
C HIS A 590 -22.58 20.64 -9.37
N ARG A 591 -21.42 21.27 -9.51
CA ARG A 591 -20.62 21.20 -10.74
C ARG A 591 -19.81 19.90 -10.88
N ASN A 592 -19.71 19.11 -9.83
CA ASN A 592 -18.87 17.92 -9.73
C ASN A 592 -19.65 16.74 -9.13
N PRO A 593 -20.68 16.21 -9.85
CA PRO A 593 -21.56 15.15 -9.32
C PRO A 593 -20.83 13.82 -9.06
N SER A 594 -19.66 13.62 -9.67
CA SER A 594 -18.83 12.42 -9.46
C SER A 594 -17.91 12.49 -8.23
N LEU A 595 -18.21 13.36 -7.26
CA LEU A 595 -17.40 13.52 -6.07
C LEU A 595 -17.42 12.24 -5.22
N LYS A 596 -16.23 11.81 -4.78
CA LYS A 596 -16.00 10.59 -3.98
C LYS A 596 -15.44 10.90 -2.61
N CYS A 597 -14.64 11.94 -2.47
CA CYS A 597 -14.04 12.34 -1.20
C CYS A 597 -14.38 13.79 -0.90
N LEU A 598 -15.00 14.02 0.26
CA LEU A 598 -15.34 15.34 0.76
C LEU A 598 -14.84 15.51 2.20
N LYS A 599 -13.90 16.43 2.38
CA LYS A 599 -13.35 16.80 3.69
C LYS A 599 -13.61 18.26 3.96
N ALA A 600 -14.52 18.54 4.89
CA ALA A 600 -14.95 19.87 5.27
C ALA A 600 -15.06 20.04 6.79
N ARG A 601 -14.30 19.23 7.55
CA ARG A 601 -14.28 19.27 9.00
C ARG A 601 -13.76 20.63 9.49
N GLY A 602 -14.39 21.18 10.54
CA GLY A 602 -13.95 22.42 11.18
C GLY A 602 -14.32 23.72 10.45
N CYS A 603 -15.01 23.63 9.31
CA CYS A 603 -15.54 24.79 8.59
C CYS A 603 -16.79 25.34 9.30
N LYS A 604 -16.60 26.35 10.16
CA LYS A 604 -17.67 26.90 11.02
C LYS A 604 -18.80 27.60 10.26
N ASN A 605 -18.51 28.10 9.05
CA ASN A 605 -19.44 28.88 8.23
C ASN A 605 -20.33 28.00 7.33
N LEU A 606 -20.15 26.67 7.33
CA LEU A 606 -20.99 25.76 6.55
C LEU A 606 -22.45 25.80 7.01
N PHE A 607 -22.66 25.99 8.33
CA PHE A 607 -23.97 25.89 8.98
C PHE A 607 -24.42 27.16 9.71
N GLN A 608 -23.85 28.32 9.35
CA GLN A 608 -24.17 29.57 10.02
C GLN A 608 -25.42 30.20 9.37
N GLU A 609 -26.55 30.18 10.08
CA GLU A 609 -27.70 31.02 9.74
C GLU A 609 -27.30 32.49 9.89
N ASP A 610 -27.59 33.31 8.87
CA ASP A 610 -27.41 34.76 8.94
C ASP A 610 -28.23 35.30 10.12
N ASN A 611 -27.59 35.51 11.27
CA ASN A 611 -28.15 36.19 12.44
C ASN A 611 -28.45 37.68 12.18
N SER A 612 -28.53 38.12 10.92
CA SER A 612 -29.09 39.42 10.58
C SER A 612 -30.60 39.35 10.72
N ILE A 613 -31.07 39.87 11.84
CA ILE A 613 -32.48 40.09 12.16
C ILE A 613 -33.09 41.00 11.09
N VAL A 614 -33.64 40.41 10.02
CA VAL A 614 -34.81 40.94 9.32
C VAL A 614 -35.61 39.73 8.86
N LYS A 615 -36.75 39.51 9.51
CA LYS A 615 -37.85 38.73 8.95
C LYS A 615 -38.20 39.32 7.58
N ARG A 616 -37.72 38.70 6.50
CA ARG A 616 -38.36 38.77 5.20
C ARG A 616 -38.81 37.38 4.85
N GLU A 617 -40.12 37.25 4.77
CA GLU A 617 -40.78 36.20 4.01
C GLU A 617 -40.26 36.27 2.58
N SER A 618 -39.30 35.40 2.24
CA SER A 618 -38.90 35.13 0.87
C SER A 618 -38.45 33.69 0.77
N SER A 619 -39.05 33.00 -0.18
CA SER A 619 -38.89 31.60 -0.58
C SER A 619 -37.50 31.28 -1.15
N PHE A 620 -36.47 31.34 -0.31
CA PHE A 620 -35.15 30.79 -0.60
C PHE A 620 -34.88 29.63 0.37
N SER A 621 -34.60 28.46 -0.19
CA SER A 621 -34.07 27.31 0.54
C SER A 621 -32.91 27.76 1.41
N THR A 622 -32.86 27.27 2.65
CA THR A 622 -31.69 27.53 3.50
C THR A 622 -30.47 26.89 2.82
N SER A 623 -29.28 27.50 2.92
CA SER A 623 -28.05 26.98 2.30
C SER A 623 -27.71 25.54 2.72
N HIS A 624 -28.32 25.03 3.80
CA HIS A 624 -28.25 23.65 4.26
C HIS A 624 -29.07 22.70 3.39
N GLU A 625 -30.30 23.07 3.02
CA GLU A 625 -31.14 22.24 2.14
C GLU A 625 -30.50 22.04 0.77
N GLU A 626 -29.79 23.05 0.25
CA GLU A 626 -29.07 22.97 -1.01
C GLU A 626 -27.89 22.00 -0.95
N LEU A 627 -27.03 22.11 0.07
CA LEU A 627 -25.89 21.19 0.23
C LEU A 627 -26.36 19.73 0.42
N HIS A 628 -27.42 19.54 1.19
CA HIS A 628 -28.04 18.23 1.42
C HIS A 628 -28.60 17.64 0.12
N ALA A 629 -29.39 18.41 -0.62
CA ALA A 629 -30.00 17.98 -1.87
C ALA A 629 -28.96 17.64 -2.95
N GLU A 630 -27.81 18.31 -2.98
CA GLU A 630 -26.74 17.99 -3.94
C GLU A 630 -25.96 16.72 -3.55
N LEU A 631 -25.77 16.43 -2.26
CA LEU A 631 -25.09 15.21 -1.81
C LEU A 631 -25.95 13.94 -1.95
N GLU A 632 -27.27 14.07 -1.91
CA GLU A 632 -28.21 12.96 -2.17
C GLU A 632 -28.25 12.56 -3.66
N LYS A 633 -27.81 13.44 -4.57
CA LYS A 633 -27.81 13.18 -6.02
C LYS A 633 -26.50 12.51 -6.44
N GLU A 634 -26.62 11.30 -7.01
CA GLU A 634 -25.59 10.62 -7.82
C GLU A 634 -24.19 10.42 -7.19
N CYS A 635 -23.97 10.86 -5.94
CA CYS A 635 -22.69 10.75 -5.24
C CYS A 635 -22.48 9.33 -4.70
N THR A 636 -21.29 8.77 -4.91
CA THR A 636 -20.82 7.53 -4.30
C THR A 636 -19.58 7.85 -3.48
N LEU A 637 -19.80 8.21 -2.22
CA LEU A 637 -18.75 8.72 -1.36
C LEU A 637 -17.91 7.56 -0.79
N GLU A 638 -16.60 7.66 -0.99
CA GLU A 638 -15.57 6.78 -0.46
C GLU A 638 -14.95 7.38 0.82
N GLU A 639 -14.92 8.71 0.98
CA GLU A 639 -14.38 9.36 2.18
C GLU A 639 -15.19 10.61 2.56
N VAL A 640 -15.51 10.74 3.85
CA VAL A 640 -16.25 11.89 4.39
C VAL A 640 -15.63 12.36 5.71
N GLU A 641 -15.23 13.63 5.75
CA GLU A 641 -14.85 14.31 6.99
C GLU A 641 -15.70 15.56 7.21
N VAL A 642 -16.48 15.56 8.27
CA VAL A 642 -17.57 16.53 8.51
C VAL A 642 -17.60 16.95 9.97
N GLY A 643 -18.37 17.99 10.31
CA GLY A 643 -18.47 18.50 11.68
C GLY A 643 -19.83 19.14 11.91
N TRP A 644 -19.85 20.43 12.23
CA TRP A 644 -21.06 21.28 12.30
C TRP A 644 -22.11 20.88 11.27
N GLY A 645 -23.37 20.77 11.69
CA GLY A 645 -24.51 20.45 10.83
C GLY A 645 -24.73 18.97 10.49
N PHE A 646 -23.72 18.11 10.65
CA PHE A 646 -23.85 16.68 10.39
C PHE A 646 -24.61 15.96 11.51
N SER A 647 -25.63 15.17 11.18
CA SER A 647 -26.50 14.51 12.17
C SER A 647 -26.88 13.07 11.77
N THR A 648 -27.51 12.32 12.69
CA THR A 648 -28.07 10.99 12.41
C THR A 648 -29.10 10.98 11.27
N PHE A 649 -29.88 12.06 11.11
CA PHE A 649 -30.82 12.19 9.99
C PHE A 649 -30.07 12.25 8.66
N PHE A 650 -28.97 12.99 8.63
CA PHE A 650 -28.11 13.10 7.46
C PHE A 650 -27.43 11.78 7.08
N LEU A 651 -26.94 11.03 8.08
CA LEU A 651 -26.36 9.70 7.86
C LEU A 651 -27.38 8.72 7.24
N SER A 652 -28.63 8.80 7.68
CA SER A 652 -29.70 7.92 7.22
C SER A 652 -30.15 8.27 5.80
N ALA A 653 -30.19 9.56 5.46
CA ALA A 653 -30.52 10.04 4.12
C ALA A 653 -29.46 9.64 3.06
N LEU A 654 -28.19 9.58 3.47
CA LEU A 654 -27.07 9.21 2.60
C LEU A 654 -26.76 7.70 2.56
N GLU A 655 -27.56 6.83 3.18
CA GLU A 655 -27.29 5.38 3.28
C GLU A 655 -26.89 4.74 1.92
N PRO A 656 -27.56 4.99 0.78
CA PRO A 656 -27.13 4.46 -0.52
C PRO A 656 -25.77 4.99 -1.00
N ALA A 657 -25.47 6.27 -0.70
CA ALA A 657 -24.23 6.93 -1.12
C ALA A 657 -23.02 6.49 -0.29
N LEU A 658 -23.24 5.95 0.92
CA LEU A 658 -22.19 5.59 1.89
C LEU A 658 -21.82 4.10 1.89
N MET A 659 -22.47 3.25 1.09
CA MET A 659 -22.14 1.82 0.98
C MET A 659 -20.68 1.57 0.55
N SER A 660 -20.10 2.51 -0.20
CA SER A 660 -18.72 2.48 -0.67
C SER A 660 -17.74 3.21 0.27
N LEU A 661 -18.20 3.69 1.43
CA LEU A 661 -17.43 4.54 2.33
C LEU A 661 -16.34 3.73 3.05
N LYS A 662 -15.10 4.23 2.92
CA LYS A 662 -13.89 3.72 3.55
C LYS A 662 -13.44 4.56 4.74
N THR A 663 -13.69 5.87 4.69
CA THR A 663 -13.25 6.79 5.76
C THR A 663 -14.41 7.66 6.24
N ILE A 664 -14.63 7.69 7.55
CA ILE A 664 -15.56 8.60 8.20
C ILE A 664 -14.91 9.34 9.37
N SER A 665 -14.98 10.67 9.36
CA SER A 665 -14.51 11.54 10.44
C SER A 665 -15.63 12.50 10.82
N VAL A 666 -16.10 12.41 12.07
CA VAL A 666 -17.11 13.31 12.63
C VAL A 666 -16.45 14.17 13.69
N GLY A 667 -16.25 15.44 13.33
CA GLY A 667 -15.63 16.47 14.15
C GLY A 667 -16.63 17.25 15.01
N LEU A 668 -16.12 18.30 15.64
CA LEU A 668 -16.91 19.23 16.46
C LEU A 668 -18.12 19.77 15.68
N GLY A 669 -19.29 19.74 16.35
CA GLY A 669 -20.57 20.19 15.80
C GLY A 669 -21.37 19.12 15.06
N GLY A 670 -20.79 17.92 14.85
CA GLY A 670 -21.51 16.76 14.33
C GLY A 670 -22.12 15.91 15.45
N THR A 671 -23.27 15.29 15.21
CA THR A 671 -24.00 14.50 16.21
C THR A 671 -24.51 13.15 15.65
N LEU A 672 -23.84 12.07 16.02
CA LEU A 672 -24.27 10.69 15.77
C LEU A 672 -24.77 10.06 17.07
N GLY A 673 -26.06 9.73 17.13
CA GLY A 673 -26.61 8.98 18.26
C GLY A 673 -26.08 7.54 18.31
N GLU A 674 -26.12 6.92 19.49
CA GLU A 674 -25.64 5.55 19.72
C GLU A 674 -26.26 4.54 18.74
N TYR A 675 -27.56 4.68 18.43
CA TYR A 675 -28.25 3.83 17.46
C TYR A 675 -27.61 3.91 16.06
N ALA A 676 -27.25 5.12 15.61
CA ALA A 676 -26.60 5.32 14.31
C ALA A 676 -25.21 4.67 14.28
N LEU A 677 -24.43 4.84 15.35
CA LEU A 677 -23.10 4.24 15.48
C LEU A 677 -23.14 2.71 15.52
N ARG A 678 -24.17 2.11 16.16
CA ARG A 678 -24.36 0.65 16.13
C ARG A 678 -24.68 0.12 14.73
N ARG A 679 -25.40 0.89 13.91
CA ARG A 679 -25.70 0.54 12.51
C ARG A 679 -24.56 0.88 11.56
N LEU A 680 -23.55 1.64 11.98
CA LEU A 680 -22.48 2.11 11.11
C LEU A 680 -21.77 0.96 10.34
N PRO A 681 -21.43 -0.19 10.94
CA PRO A 681 -20.85 -1.31 10.18
C PRO A 681 -21.78 -1.92 9.12
N ALA A 682 -23.11 -1.80 9.31
CA ALA A 682 -24.08 -2.29 8.33
C ALA A 682 -24.33 -1.28 7.20
N ILE A 683 -24.25 0.02 7.49
CA ILE A 683 -24.39 1.12 6.52
C ILE A 683 -23.11 1.23 5.66
N CYS A 684 -21.94 1.12 6.29
CA CYS A 684 -20.64 1.29 5.65
C CYS A 684 -19.73 0.08 5.94
N PRO A 685 -19.96 -1.08 5.32
CA PRO A 685 -19.21 -2.31 5.62
C PRO A 685 -17.74 -2.27 5.16
N LEU A 686 -17.37 -1.32 4.30
CA LEU A 686 -16.04 -1.16 3.74
C LEU A 686 -15.15 -0.18 4.54
N LEU A 687 -15.58 0.24 5.73
CA LEU A 687 -14.82 1.20 6.55
C LEU A 687 -13.45 0.66 6.95
N GLU A 688 -12.44 1.48 6.68
CA GLU A 688 -11.04 1.31 6.99
C GLU A 688 -10.60 2.31 8.08
N THR A 689 -11.19 3.51 8.10
CA THR A 689 -10.84 4.58 9.06
C THR A 689 -12.07 5.20 9.70
N ILE A 690 -12.08 5.27 11.03
CA ILE A 690 -13.15 5.90 11.82
C ILE A 690 -12.53 6.90 12.81
N SER A 691 -13.00 8.14 12.76
CA SER A 691 -12.63 9.17 13.72
C SER A 691 -13.86 9.87 14.29
N LEU A 692 -14.10 9.72 15.59
CA LEU A 692 -15.25 10.26 16.30
C LEU A 692 -14.78 11.26 17.35
N HIS A 693 -15.27 12.50 17.25
CA HIS A 693 -14.98 13.55 18.21
C HIS A 693 -16.25 13.97 18.92
N PHE A 694 -16.25 14.00 20.25
CA PHE A 694 -17.38 14.46 21.06
C PHE A 694 -18.70 13.70 20.78
N GLN A 695 -18.62 12.43 20.38
CA GLN A 695 -19.78 11.58 20.12
C GLN A 695 -20.16 10.77 21.38
N VAL A 696 -21.41 10.28 21.46
CA VAL A 696 -21.83 9.40 22.55
C VAL A 696 -21.51 7.95 22.16
N VAL A 697 -20.56 7.32 22.83
CA VAL A 697 -20.00 6.01 22.47
C VAL A 697 -19.94 5.10 23.70
N SER A 698 -20.42 3.86 23.57
CA SER A 698 -20.40 2.83 24.62
C SER A 698 -19.46 1.67 24.25
N ASP A 699 -19.07 0.85 25.25
CA ASP A 699 -18.27 -0.37 25.02
C ASP A 699 -18.84 -1.28 23.92
N ILE A 700 -20.17 -1.40 23.86
CA ILE A 700 -20.88 -2.22 22.86
C ILE A 700 -20.68 -1.66 21.45
N VAL A 701 -20.69 -0.33 21.29
CA VAL A 701 -20.46 0.32 20.00
C VAL A 701 -19.04 0.06 19.51
N VAL A 702 -18.04 0.28 20.37
CA VAL A 702 -16.62 0.07 20.02
C VAL A 702 -16.39 -1.40 19.67
N MET A 703 -16.88 -2.32 20.50
CA MET A 703 -16.76 -3.75 20.24
C MET A 703 -17.39 -4.11 18.89
N ASN A 704 -18.61 -3.67 18.61
CA ASN A 704 -19.29 -3.93 17.34
C ASN A 704 -18.50 -3.37 16.13
N ILE A 705 -17.95 -2.16 16.23
CA ILE A 705 -17.12 -1.56 15.18
C ILE A 705 -15.88 -2.42 14.92
N VAL A 706 -15.13 -2.76 15.97
CA VAL A 706 -13.89 -3.51 15.87
C VAL A 706 -14.14 -4.94 15.39
N THR A 707 -15.21 -5.61 15.81
CA THR A 707 -15.47 -7.00 15.39
C THR A 707 -16.11 -7.12 14.02
N SER A 708 -16.91 -6.13 13.60
CA SER A 708 -17.69 -6.22 12.36
C SER A 708 -16.95 -5.65 11.15
N LEU A 709 -16.07 -4.67 11.33
CA LEU A 709 -15.35 -4.01 10.23
C LEU A 709 -13.98 -4.66 9.99
N ILE A 710 -13.95 -5.72 9.19
CA ILE A 710 -12.73 -6.51 8.95
C ILE A 710 -11.56 -5.72 8.33
N ASN A 711 -11.86 -4.60 7.66
CA ASN A 711 -10.88 -3.76 6.97
C ASN A 711 -10.39 -2.59 7.84
N LEU A 712 -10.84 -2.47 9.10
CA LEU A 712 -10.50 -1.34 9.97
C LEU A 712 -8.99 -1.31 10.27
N GLN A 713 -8.37 -0.18 9.91
CA GLN A 713 -6.95 0.11 10.05
C GLN A 713 -6.69 1.24 11.04
N ALA A 714 -7.61 2.21 11.14
CA ALA A 714 -7.47 3.36 12.02
C ALA A 714 -8.75 3.64 12.83
N LEU A 715 -8.62 3.75 14.15
CA LEU A 715 -9.72 4.09 15.06
C LEU A 715 -9.31 5.24 15.99
N SER A 716 -10.09 6.32 15.96
CA SER A 716 -9.86 7.51 16.77
C SER A 716 -11.14 7.88 17.53
N LEU A 717 -11.08 7.83 18.87
CA LEU A 717 -12.15 8.19 19.79
C LEU A 717 -11.66 9.36 20.66
N CYS A 718 -12.12 10.56 20.33
CA CYS A 718 -11.62 11.80 20.93
C CYS A 718 -12.69 12.47 21.77
N TYR A 719 -12.51 12.50 23.09
CA TYR A 719 -13.43 13.12 24.05
C TYR A 719 -14.88 12.66 23.85
N CYS A 720 -15.06 11.39 23.51
CA CYS A 720 -16.38 10.78 23.37
C CYS A 720 -17.03 10.60 24.75
N LEU A 721 -18.33 10.83 24.83
CA LEU A 721 -19.13 10.69 26.04
C LEU A 721 -19.60 9.25 26.18
N GLY A 722 -19.31 8.61 27.31
CA GLY A 722 -19.77 7.26 27.62
C GLY A 722 -18.72 6.41 28.31
N ASP A 723 -19.13 5.23 28.77
CA ASP A 723 -18.29 4.33 29.56
C ASP A 723 -17.42 3.46 28.64
N ILE A 724 -16.37 4.04 28.03
CA ILE A 724 -15.37 3.30 27.25
C ILE A 724 -14.34 2.72 28.23
N SER A 725 -14.45 1.41 28.50
CA SER A 725 -13.60 0.66 29.42
C SER A 725 -12.73 -0.37 28.70
N MET A 726 -11.98 -1.18 29.45
CA MET A 726 -11.25 -2.33 28.89
C MET A 726 -12.15 -3.32 28.14
N SER A 727 -13.45 -3.37 28.45
CA SER A 727 -14.41 -4.27 27.80
C SER A 727 -14.58 -3.96 26.31
N SER A 728 -14.37 -2.70 25.90
CA SER A 728 -14.33 -2.29 24.48
C SER A 728 -13.35 -3.12 23.63
N PHE A 729 -12.27 -3.61 24.25
CA PHE A 729 -11.16 -4.28 23.56
C PHE A 729 -11.02 -5.76 23.91
N LYS A 730 -11.90 -6.29 24.76
CA LYS A 730 -11.81 -7.69 25.21
C LYS A 730 -12.48 -8.60 24.18
N PHE A 731 -11.70 -9.10 23.22
CA PHE A 731 -12.14 -10.03 22.19
C PHE A 731 -11.27 -11.30 22.14
N SER A 732 -11.78 -12.38 21.55
CA SER A 732 -11.05 -13.64 21.39
C SER A 732 -9.91 -13.45 20.38
N MET A 733 -8.72 -14.01 20.62
CA MET A 733 -7.60 -13.89 19.66
C MET A 733 -7.93 -14.45 18.27
N GLN A 734 -8.90 -15.36 18.14
CA GLN A 734 -9.39 -15.86 16.85
C GLN A 734 -10.22 -14.84 16.05
N SER A 735 -10.68 -13.76 16.70
CA SER A 735 -11.53 -12.71 16.09
C SER A 735 -10.75 -11.50 15.57
N LEU A 736 -9.43 -11.43 15.84
CA LEU A 736 -8.55 -10.40 15.31
C LEU A 736 -8.19 -10.70 13.84
N ARG A 737 -9.14 -10.46 12.93
CA ARG A 737 -8.85 -10.42 11.48
C ARG A 737 -8.36 -9.05 11.01
N ASN A 738 -8.48 -8.02 11.84
CA ASN A 738 -8.21 -6.64 11.46
C ASN A 738 -6.76 -6.27 11.79
N ASN A 739 -6.07 -5.64 10.84
CA ASN A 739 -4.72 -5.14 11.02
C ASN A 739 -4.76 -3.66 11.43
N LEU A 740 -5.25 -3.38 12.65
CA LEU A 740 -5.27 -2.02 13.17
C LEU A 740 -3.82 -1.49 13.31
N VAL A 741 -3.54 -0.34 12.70
CA VAL A 741 -2.23 0.31 12.68
C VAL A 741 -2.22 1.66 13.39
N GLU A 742 -3.39 2.31 13.54
CA GLU A 742 -3.51 3.58 14.25
C GLU A 742 -4.65 3.53 15.28
N LEU A 743 -4.34 3.92 16.52
CA LEU A 743 -5.31 3.97 17.60
C LEU A 743 -5.17 5.28 18.40
N SER A 744 -6.23 6.07 18.47
CA SER A 744 -6.28 7.27 19.30
C SER A 744 -7.43 7.20 20.29
N LEU A 745 -7.11 7.26 21.58
CA LEU A 745 -8.05 7.26 22.69
C LEU A 745 -7.77 8.52 23.51
N LEU A 746 -8.66 9.51 23.44
CA LEU A 746 -8.53 10.76 24.19
C LEU A 746 -9.76 10.94 25.08
N GLY A 747 -9.56 11.26 26.35
CA GLY A 747 -10.64 11.47 27.32
C GLY A 747 -11.43 10.21 27.65
N CYS A 748 -10.78 9.04 27.68
CA CYS A 748 -11.39 7.74 28.04
C CYS A 748 -10.98 7.33 29.47
N PRO A 749 -11.61 7.86 30.53
CA PRO A 749 -11.12 7.76 31.91
C PRO A 749 -11.23 6.37 32.54
N LEU A 750 -12.00 5.45 31.95
CA LEU A 750 -12.19 4.09 32.45
C LEU A 750 -11.17 3.08 31.89
N LEU A 751 -10.22 3.54 31.08
CA LEU A 751 -9.09 2.71 30.64
C LEU A 751 -8.07 2.54 31.78
N ASN A 752 -7.33 1.44 31.77
CA ASN A 752 -6.29 1.16 32.77
C ASN A 752 -5.09 0.44 32.12
N SER A 753 -4.13 -0.01 32.92
CA SER A 753 -2.96 -0.76 32.43
C SER A 753 -3.32 -2.07 31.73
N ASP A 754 -4.38 -2.73 32.16
CA ASP A 754 -4.83 -3.99 31.55
C ASP A 754 -5.41 -3.74 30.15
N SER A 755 -6.10 -2.60 29.93
CA SER A 755 -6.50 -2.16 28.59
C SER A 755 -5.30 -2.05 27.65
N GLN A 756 -4.17 -1.54 28.12
CA GLN A 756 -2.96 -1.36 27.30
C GLN A 756 -2.32 -2.70 26.93
N GLN A 757 -2.32 -3.68 27.84
CA GLN A 757 -1.88 -5.04 27.53
C GLN A 757 -2.77 -5.72 26.48
N ILE A 758 -4.09 -5.52 26.57
CA ILE A 758 -5.03 -6.03 25.57
C ILE A 758 -4.78 -5.37 24.21
N ILE A 759 -4.58 -4.05 24.19
CA ILE A 759 -4.30 -3.28 22.96
C ILE A 759 -2.98 -3.74 22.33
N SER A 760 -1.88 -3.79 23.09
CA SER A 760 -0.57 -4.14 22.55
C SER A 760 -0.47 -5.61 22.13
N GLY A 761 -1.08 -6.51 22.90
CA GLY A 761 -1.17 -7.93 22.55
C GLY A 761 -2.09 -8.20 21.37
N GLY A 762 -3.16 -7.41 21.21
CA GLY A 762 -4.10 -7.52 20.10
C GLY A 762 -3.56 -6.96 18.79
N TRP A 763 -2.86 -5.82 18.83
CA TRP A 763 -2.34 -5.12 17.67
C TRP A 763 -0.84 -4.81 17.80
N PRO A 764 0.03 -5.83 17.72
CA PRO A 764 1.48 -5.63 17.84
C PRO A 764 2.08 -4.81 16.68
N GLY A 765 1.36 -4.68 15.56
CA GLY A 765 1.75 -3.90 14.38
C GLY A 765 1.36 -2.42 14.42
N LEU A 766 0.90 -1.89 15.57
CA LEU A 766 0.57 -0.47 15.70
C LEU A 766 1.75 0.44 15.34
N ILE A 767 1.45 1.45 14.53
CA ILE A 767 2.36 2.50 14.06
C ILE A 767 2.15 3.79 14.86
N SER A 768 0.91 4.08 15.24
CA SER A 768 0.54 5.27 16.02
C SER A 768 -0.37 4.89 17.18
N ILE A 769 -0.02 5.35 18.38
CA ILE A 769 -0.90 5.25 19.54
C ILE A 769 -0.96 6.55 20.31
N HIS A 770 -2.16 7.11 20.43
CA HIS A 770 -2.40 8.34 21.17
C HIS A 770 -3.30 8.06 22.36
N ILE A 771 -2.79 8.32 23.56
CA ILE A 771 -3.50 8.15 24.82
C ILE A 771 -3.38 9.46 25.59
N GLU A 772 -4.49 10.20 25.70
CA GLU A 772 -4.56 11.47 26.43
C GLU A 772 -5.74 11.47 27.39
N GLU A 773 -5.55 11.88 28.64
CA GLU A 773 -6.61 11.91 29.67
C GLU A 773 -7.32 10.55 29.84
N CYS A 774 -6.58 9.45 29.69
CA CYS A 774 -7.10 8.09 29.75
C CYS A 774 -6.61 7.36 31.01
N GLY A 775 -7.48 7.31 32.03
CA GLY A 775 -7.26 6.52 33.24
C GLY A 775 -5.88 6.70 33.88
N GLU A 776 -5.37 5.65 34.52
CA GLU A 776 -3.98 5.59 35.00
C GLU A 776 -3.13 4.73 34.05
N VAL A 777 -2.33 5.37 33.19
CA VAL A 777 -1.20 4.73 32.47
C VAL A 777 -0.06 4.59 33.47
N THR A 778 -0.06 3.47 34.19
CA THR A 778 1.04 3.12 35.11
C THR A 778 2.29 2.71 34.32
N ALA A 779 3.45 2.66 34.97
CA ALA A 779 4.67 2.09 34.38
C ALA A 779 4.43 0.68 33.77
N ASN A 780 3.54 -0.10 34.36
CA ASN A 780 3.13 -1.41 33.85
C ASN A 780 2.38 -1.30 32.52
N GLY A 781 1.49 -0.32 32.37
CA GLY A 781 0.78 -0.06 31.11
C GLY A 781 1.75 0.29 29.97
N VAL A 782 2.69 1.20 30.23
CA VAL A 782 3.69 1.60 29.22
C VAL A 782 4.63 0.46 28.86
N SER A 783 4.99 -0.39 29.83
CA SER A 783 5.81 -1.57 29.54
C SER A 783 5.15 -2.49 28.51
N ALA A 784 3.82 -2.60 28.51
CA ALA A 784 3.09 -3.37 27.52
C ALA A 784 3.11 -2.74 26.12
N LEU A 785 3.12 -1.41 26.03
CA LEU A 785 3.23 -0.69 24.75
C LEU A 785 4.61 -0.88 24.09
N LEU A 786 5.65 -1.21 24.86
CA LEU A 786 6.98 -1.52 24.31
C LEU A 786 6.98 -2.78 23.43
N ASP A 787 5.94 -3.62 23.47
CA ASP A 787 5.80 -4.77 22.58
C ASP A 787 5.37 -4.37 21.15
N CYS A 788 4.77 -3.18 20.98
CA CYS A 788 4.47 -2.59 19.69
C CYS A 788 5.73 -1.96 19.08
N LYS A 789 6.65 -2.81 18.60
CA LYS A 789 7.98 -2.41 18.10
C LYS A 789 7.94 -1.45 16.91
N ALA A 790 6.83 -1.39 16.19
CA ALA A 790 6.65 -0.55 15.01
C ALA A 790 6.16 0.87 15.29
N LEU A 791 5.95 1.24 16.57
CA LEU A 791 5.46 2.56 16.92
C LEU A 791 6.41 3.66 16.44
N GLU A 792 5.84 4.58 15.66
CA GLU A 792 6.48 5.79 15.14
C GLU A 792 5.99 7.06 15.86
N ASP A 793 4.74 7.06 16.33
CA ASP A 793 4.09 8.18 17.01
C ASP A 793 3.43 7.72 18.31
N LEU A 794 3.93 8.23 19.44
CA LEU A 794 3.44 7.91 20.78
C LEU A 794 3.05 9.19 21.52
N VAL A 795 1.77 9.31 21.85
CA VAL A 795 1.25 10.38 22.72
C VAL A 795 0.79 9.77 24.03
N LEU A 796 1.41 10.17 25.14
CA LEU A 796 1.05 9.79 26.50
C LEU A 796 0.95 11.07 27.33
N ARG A 797 -0.26 11.62 27.47
CA ARG A 797 -0.50 12.88 28.20
C ARG A 797 -1.61 12.74 29.24
N HIS A 798 -1.43 13.29 30.43
CA HIS A 798 -2.47 13.32 31.48
C HIS A 798 -3.00 11.95 31.86
N ASN A 799 -2.12 10.96 31.88
CA ASN A 799 -2.50 9.60 32.20
C ASN A 799 -2.02 9.18 33.60
N GLY A 800 -1.48 10.11 34.40
CA GLY A 800 -1.13 9.88 35.80
C GLY A 800 0.37 9.66 36.03
N PRO A 801 0.84 9.92 37.27
CA PRO A 801 2.26 9.83 37.58
C PRO A 801 2.73 8.37 37.53
N GLY A 802 3.84 8.13 36.84
CA GLY A 802 4.41 6.78 36.73
C GLY A 802 5.60 6.65 35.80
N LEU A 803 5.87 7.67 34.99
CA LEU A 803 6.98 7.65 34.04
C LEU A 803 8.27 8.14 34.72
N GLN A 804 9.32 7.32 34.65
CA GLN A 804 10.62 7.68 35.19
C GLN A 804 11.23 8.86 34.44
N ARG A 805 12.14 9.58 35.09
CA ARG A 805 12.81 10.75 34.51
C ARG A 805 13.56 10.44 33.21
N ASN A 806 14.17 9.25 33.10
CA ASN A 806 14.89 8.76 31.93
C ASN A 806 13.98 8.13 30.85
N PHE A 807 12.65 8.22 30.97
CA PHE A 807 11.69 7.52 30.12
C PHE A 807 11.89 7.78 28.63
N ILE A 808 12.22 9.01 28.23
CA ILE A 808 12.40 9.40 26.83
C ILE A 808 13.52 8.59 26.16
N SER A 809 14.70 8.54 26.78
CA SER A 809 15.83 7.77 26.27
C SER A 809 15.56 6.26 26.32
N TYR A 810 14.86 5.81 27.36
CA TYR A 810 14.46 4.41 27.52
C TYR A 810 13.53 3.97 26.38
N VAL A 811 12.41 4.67 26.14
CA VAL A 811 11.46 4.30 25.09
C VAL A 811 12.07 4.41 23.70
N ALA A 812 12.89 5.45 23.44
CA ALA A 812 13.61 5.59 22.17
C ALA A 812 14.59 4.43 21.89
N SER A 813 15.17 3.83 22.93
CA SER A 813 16.04 2.65 22.78
C SER A 813 15.26 1.36 22.50
N GLN A 814 14.00 1.28 22.93
CA GLN A 814 13.15 0.08 22.79
C GLN A 814 12.30 0.10 21.52
N MET A 815 12.01 1.28 20.99
CA MET A 815 11.20 1.52 19.80
C MET A 815 12.06 2.10 18.67
N PRO A 816 12.56 1.25 17.77
CA PRO A 816 13.54 1.65 16.75
C PRO A 816 12.99 2.66 15.74
N LEU A 817 11.67 2.73 15.58
CA LEU A 817 11.01 3.62 14.63
C LEU A 817 10.41 4.85 15.29
N LEU A 818 10.56 5.04 16.60
CA LEU A 818 9.89 6.14 17.31
C LEU A 818 10.42 7.49 16.82
N ARG A 819 9.56 8.25 16.14
CA ARG A 819 9.87 9.57 15.57
C ARG A 819 9.27 10.69 16.39
N LYS A 820 8.07 10.47 16.93
CA LYS A 820 7.34 11.46 17.71
C LYS A 820 7.01 10.93 19.08
N LEU A 821 7.29 11.74 20.09
CA LEU A 821 6.90 11.48 21.46
C LEU A 821 6.26 12.73 22.04
N SER A 822 5.07 12.58 22.61
CA SER A 822 4.37 13.67 23.31
C SER A 822 4.03 13.24 24.72
N LEU A 823 4.51 14.00 25.70
CA LEU A 823 4.38 13.74 27.13
C LEU A 823 3.78 14.94 27.86
N ASP A 824 3.28 14.70 29.08
CA ASP A 824 2.98 15.74 30.06
C ASP A 824 3.91 15.63 31.28
N ILE A 825 4.39 16.76 31.79
CA ILE A 825 5.19 16.82 33.01
C ILE A 825 4.45 16.22 34.21
N CYS A 826 3.11 16.26 34.23
CA CYS A 826 2.33 15.66 35.31
C CYS A 826 2.44 14.12 35.37
N ASP A 827 2.84 13.48 34.27
CA ASP A 827 3.00 12.02 34.19
C ASP A 827 4.37 11.55 34.72
N ALA A 828 5.32 12.49 34.91
CA ALA A 828 6.65 12.21 35.43
C ALA A 828 6.63 11.94 36.95
N THR A 829 7.27 10.85 37.41
CA THR A 829 7.37 10.52 38.84
C THR A 829 8.17 11.56 39.62
N GLU A 830 9.19 12.14 39.00
CA GLU A 830 10.12 13.10 39.60
C GLU A 830 9.83 14.56 39.19
N GLY A 831 8.73 14.79 38.46
CA GLY A 831 8.28 16.12 38.04
C GLY A 831 9.03 16.75 36.87
N ASP A 832 9.92 16.01 36.18
CA ASP A 832 10.53 16.41 34.91
C ASP A 832 11.05 15.19 34.12
N PHE A 833 11.42 15.38 32.86
CA PHE A 833 12.04 14.37 31.99
C PHE A 833 13.43 14.80 31.52
N ASP A 834 14.34 13.82 31.42
CA ASP A 834 15.65 14.03 30.83
C ASP A 834 15.54 14.12 29.30
N ILE A 835 15.99 15.25 28.74
CA ILE A 835 16.02 15.47 27.30
C ILE A 835 17.29 14.82 26.74
N PRO A 836 17.19 13.88 25.77
CA PRO A 836 18.35 13.21 25.20
C PRO A 836 19.26 14.17 24.43
N ASN A 837 20.56 13.91 24.47
CA ASN A 837 21.55 14.57 23.62
C ASN A 837 21.41 14.10 22.16
N TYR A 838 22.04 14.80 21.22
CA TYR A 838 21.96 14.46 19.79
C TYR A 838 22.43 13.02 19.48
N GLY A 839 23.39 12.48 20.24
CA GLY A 839 23.89 11.12 20.08
C GLY A 839 22.94 10.02 20.56
N ASP A 840 22.06 10.33 21.53
CA ASP A 840 21.23 9.35 22.23
C ASP A 840 19.75 9.42 21.83
N ARG A 841 19.43 10.22 20.80
CA ARG A 841 18.06 10.49 20.34
C ARG A 841 17.48 9.39 19.44
N TYR A 842 18.30 8.43 19.01
CA TYR A 842 17.91 7.41 18.01
C TYR A 842 17.22 8.06 16.79
N PHE A 843 15.99 7.66 16.47
CA PHE A 843 15.18 8.19 15.36
C PHE A 843 14.20 9.29 15.76
N LEU A 844 14.18 9.67 17.03
CA LEU A 844 13.23 10.66 17.57
C LEU A 844 13.45 12.01 16.89
N SER A 845 12.52 12.49 16.06
CA SER A 845 12.64 13.77 15.35
C SER A 845 11.88 14.90 16.05
N THR A 846 10.83 14.56 16.80
CA THR A 846 9.96 15.50 17.49
C THR A 846 9.66 15.02 18.90
N LEU A 847 9.90 15.88 19.88
CA LEU A 847 9.54 15.65 21.27
C LEU A 847 8.69 16.83 21.77
N LYS A 848 7.51 16.54 22.30
CA LYS A 848 6.62 17.53 22.93
C LYS A 848 6.51 17.21 24.41
N ILE A 849 6.76 18.20 25.26
CA ILE A 849 6.59 18.10 26.71
C ILE A 849 5.63 19.20 27.14
N ALA A 850 4.41 18.82 27.47
CA ALA A 850 3.39 19.74 27.97
C ALA A 850 3.64 20.07 29.44
N ARG A 851 3.46 21.35 29.79
CA ARG A 851 3.41 21.85 31.16
C ARG A 851 2.00 22.30 31.47
N CYS A 852 1.43 21.73 32.52
CA CYS A 852 0.06 22.04 32.92
C CYS A 852 -0.05 23.08 34.02
N LYS A 853 -1.10 23.92 33.93
CA LYS A 853 -1.56 24.69 35.09
C LYS A 853 -2.37 23.72 35.93
N SER A 854 -1.82 23.27 37.05
CA SER A 854 -2.71 22.91 38.15
C SER A 854 -3.28 24.22 38.70
N GLN A 855 -4.60 24.32 38.90
CA GLN A 855 -5.05 25.11 40.02
C GLN A 855 -4.61 24.37 41.29
N ARG A 856 -3.36 24.62 41.69
CA ARG A 856 -2.67 24.25 42.95
C ARG A 856 -2.66 22.75 43.32
N CYS A 857 -1.57 22.08 42.95
CA CYS A 857 -0.90 21.11 43.84
C CYS A 857 -0.18 21.85 44.98
N ALA A 858 -0.95 22.54 45.83
CA ALA A 858 -0.47 23.17 47.04
C ALA A 858 -1.65 23.28 47.99
N PHE A 859 -1.99 22.18 48.66
CA PHE A 859 -2.47 22.06 50.04
C PHE A 859 -2.92 20.62 50.24
N ASN A 860 -2.28 19.91 51.17
CA ASN A 860 -2.74 18.63 51.69
C ASN A 860 -4.17 18.80 52.23
N PHE A 861 -5.18 18.40 51.47
CA PHE A 861 -6.52 18.15 51.98
C PHE A 861 -7.03 16.82 51.43
N PRO A 862 -7.73 16.00 52.24
CA PRO A 862 -8.28 14.73 51.78
C PRO A 862 -9.34 14.99 50.70
N VAL A 863 -9.33 14.13 49.69
CA VAL A 863 -10.31 14.06 48.61
C VAL A 863 -11.74 14.11 49.17
N PRO A 864 -12.62 15.02 48.71
CA PRO A 864 -14.05 14.82 48.82
C PRO A 864 -14.49 13.85 47.73
N THR A 865 -15.19 12.80 48.14
CA THR A 865 -15.93 11.86 47.28
C THR A 865 -17.04 12.60 46.51
N SER A 866 -16.71 13.28 45.41
CA SER A 866 -17.68 13.69 44.37
C SER A 866 -17.00 14.26 43.10
N GLY A 867 -16.79 13.40 42.10
CA GLY A 867 -17.33 13.56 40.74
C GLY A 867 -16.97 14.73 39.82
N VAL A 868 -16.09 15.68 40.16
CA VAL A 868 -15.71 16.76 39.22
C VAL A 868 -14.20 16.92 39.15
N ARG A 869 -13.55 16.18 38.22
CA ARG A 869 -12.16 16.44 37.82
C ARG A 869 -12.13 17.81 37.11
N ARG A 870 -11.43 18.79 37.68
CA ARG A 870 -11.20 20.08 37.03
C ARG A 870 -10.32 19.88 35.80
N ARG A 871 -10.68 20.51 34.68
CA ARG A 871 -9.92 20.49 33.42
C ARG A 871 -8.51 21.03 33.65
N SER A 872 -7.51 20.15 33.56
CA SER A 872 -6.11 20.55 33.32
C SER A 872 -6.07 21.33 32.03
N VAL A 873 -5.32 22.43 31.96
CA VAL A 873 -5.08 23.16 30.71
C VAL A 873 -3.57 23.28 30.55
N HIS A 874 -3.06 22.84 29.39
CA HIS A 874 -1.66 23.02 29.04
C HIS A 874 -1.37 24.53 28.96
N VAL A 875 -0.43 25.02 29.75
CA VAL A 875 -0.06 26.45 29.76
C VAL A 875 0.97 26.72 28.69
N GLU A 876 1.93 25.81 28.61
CA GLU A 876 3.12 25.87 27.79
C GLU A 876 3.46 24.44 27.40
N THR A 877 3.75 24.21 26.13
CA THR A 877 4.31 22.95 25.63
C THR A 877 5.67 23.28 25.06
N LEU A 878 6.70 22.63 25.57
CA LEU A 878 8.03 22.66 24.99
C LEU A 878 8.05 21.68 23.82
N VAL A 879 8.29 22.21 22.63
CA VAL A 879 8.44 21.45 21.40
C VAL A 879 9.90 21.48 20.98
N LEU A 880 10.48 20.29 20.92
CA LEU A 880 11.84 20.03 20.51
C LEU A 880 11.79 19.36 19.14
N THR A 881 12.31 20.06 18.13
CA THR A 881 12.39 19.53 16.77
C THR A 881 13.85 19.48 16.38
N TRP A 882 14.32 18.28 16.06
CA TRP A 882 15.66 18.10 15.57
C TRP A 882 15.65 18.08 14.05
N ASN A 883 16.50 18.91 13.46
CA ASN A 883 16.78 18.87 12.03
C ASN A 883 18.15 18.20 11.78
N SER A 884 18.63 18.24 10.53
CA SER A 884 19.90 17.62 10.13
C SER A 884 21.15 18.22 10.79
N LYS A 885 21.05 19.37 11.46
CA LYS A 885 22.18 20.12 12.03
C LYS A 885 21.93 20.69 13.44
N ASP A 886 20.69 21.06 13.75
CA ASP A 886 20.31 21.85 14.91
C ASP A 886 19.13 21.22 15.67
N LEU A 887 19.06 21.53 16.96
CA LEU A 887 17.87 21.36 17.79
C LEU A 887 17.14 22.70 17.87
N ILE A 888 15.91 22.73 17.36
CA ILE A 888 15.00 23.87 17.50
C ILE A 888 14.15 23.66 18.74
N ARG A 889 14.19 24.63 19.65
CA ARG A 889 13.33 24.66 20.84
C ARG A 889 12.26 25.71 20.64
N THR A 890 11.01 25.30 20.68
CA THR A 890 9.85 26.19 20.55
C THR A 890 8.95 26.00 21.75
N VAL A 891 8.66 27.07 22.48
CA VAL A 891 7.69 27.07 23.58
C VAL A 891 6.39 27.65 23.06
N VAL A 892 5.32 26.89 23.26
CA VAL A 892 4.03 27.21 22.67
C VAL A 892 2.90 27.06 23.65
N LYS A 893 1.83 27.84 23.47
CA LYS A 893 0.66 27.80 24.34
C LYS A 893 -0.47 27.03 23.68
N GLU A 894 -0.76 25.85 24.20
CA GLU A 894 -1.88 25.01 23.77
C GLU A 894 -3.14 25.42 24.54
N ARG A 895 -4.15 25.96 23.85
CA ARG A 895 -5.50 26.02 24.43
C ARG A 895 -6.16 24.67 24.15
N LEU A 896 -6.55 23.96 25.21
CA LEU A 896 -7.52 22.86 25.10
C LEU A 896 -8.88 23.40 24.66
#